data_AF-A0A067GQ22-F1
#
_entry.id   AF-A0A067GQ22-F1
#
_cell.length_a   1.000
_cell.length_b   1.000
_cell.length_c   1.000
_cell.angle_alpha   90.00
_cell.angle_beta   90.00
_cell.angle_gamma   90.00
#
_symmetry.space_group_name_H-M   'P 1'
#
loop_
_entity.id
_entity.type
_entity.pdbx_description
1 polymer ?
#
loop_
_entity_poly.entity_id
_entity_poly.type
_entity_poly.pdbx_seq_one_letter_code
_entity_poly.pdbx_strand_id
1 'polypeptide(L)'
;MGSSCRSCRWLRLFVVVLLLGFLVCTSFCRAQDDSEPDDEITAVYIVTLKQAPSVHRFAQELRRGNKNHGFHKQNGTSGRLSRLNNPRNVSISHPRSGYNISRVHDSILRRAFKGEKYLKLYSYHYLINGFSVFVTPQQAEKLSRRREVANVVSDFSVRTATTHTPQFLGLPQGAWIQEGGYETAGEGVVIGFIDTGIDPTHPSFADDASEHSYPVPSHFSGICEVTRDFPSGSCNRKLIGARHFAASAITRGIFNSSQDYASPFDGDGHGSHTASVAAGNHGIPVVVTGHHFGNASGMAPRSHIAVYKALYKSFGGFAADVVAAIDQAAQDGVDIISLSITPNRRPPGIATFFNPIDMALLSAAKAGIFVVQAAGNTGPSPKSMSSFSPWIFTVGAASHDRIYTNSIILGNSLTISGVGLAPGTDKMYTLISALHALNNNTTTTDDMYVGECQDSSNFNQDLVQGNLLICSYSIRFVLGLSTIKQAFETAKNLSAAGIVFYMDPFVIGFQLNPTPMKMPGIIIPSPDDSKILLQYYNSSLERDEVTKKIIKFGAVACILGGLKANFSNSAPKIMYYSARGPDPEDSFLDDADIMKPNLVAPGNSIWAAWSSLGTDSVEFQGESFAMMSGTSMAAPHIAGLAALIKQKFPSFSPSAIASALSTSATLYDKNGGPIMAQRAYAKPDENQSPATPFDMGSGFVNATASLDPGLVFDASKS
;
A
#
# COMPACT_ATOMS: atom_id res chain seq x y z
N MET A 1 36.66 -17.73 54.51
CA MET A 1 36.23 -17.36 55.88
C MET A 1 35.40 -16.08 55.77
N GLY A 2 34.27 -15.89 56.46
CA GLY A 2 33.55 -16.82 57.34
C GLY A 2 32.38 -16.15 58.09
N SER A 3 31.19 -16.16 57.49
CA SER A 3 29.84 -16.17 58.10
C SER A 3 29.48 -15.38 59.40
N SER A 4 28.33 -14.69 59.33
CA SER A 4 27.45 -14.25 60.44
C SER A 4 27.83 -12.96 61.21
N CYS A 5 26.97 -12.00 61.62
CA CYS A 5 25.55 -11.59 61.41
C CYS A 5 24.83 -11.28 62.76
N ARG A 6 23.88 -10.32 62.74
CA ARG A 6 23.03 -9.79 63.85
C ARG A 6 23.76 -8.77 64.76
N SER A 7 23.13 -7.72 65.34
CA SER A 7 21.72 -7.27 65.32
C SER A 7 21.56 -5.78 65.70
N CYS A 8 20.51 -5.09 65.20
CA CYS A 8 19.83 -3.89 65.77
C CYS A 8 20.63 -2.60 66.14
N ARG A 9 20.09 -1.37 66.11
CA ARG A 9 18.83 -0.80 65.59
C ARG A 9 19.00 0.74 65.42
N TRP A 10 18.34 1.29 64.39
CA TRP A 10 17.77 2.67 64.30
C TRP A 10 18.64 3.92 64.04
N LEU A 11 18.26 4.57 62.91
CA LEU A 11 18.08 6.01 62.65
C LEU A 11 19.14 6.79 61.80
N ARG A 12 18.62 7.36 60.70
CA ARG A 12 19.15 8.44 59.82
C ARG A 12 20.46 8.19 59.05
N LEU A 13 20.32 7.92 57.74
CA LEU A 13 20.59 8.95 56.73
C LEU A 13 19.81 8.69 55.42
N PHE A 14 19.75 9.71 54.54
CA PHE A 14 19.21 9.63 53.18
C PHE A 14 20.23 9.01 52.20
N VAL A 15 19.77 8.77 50.95
CA VAL A 15 20.52 8.61 49.67
C VAL A 15 20.41 7.23 48.97
N VAL A 16 19.44 7.15 48.04
CA VAL A 16 19.52 6.52 46.69
C VAL A 16 19.44 4.97 46.54
N VAL A 17 18.77 4.55 45.45
CA VAL A 17 18.45 3.19 44.92
C VAL A 17 17.49 2.27 45.72
N LEU A 18 16.20 2.47 45.49
CA LEU A 18 15.19 1.41 45.24
C LEU A 18 14.11 2.05 44.36
N LEU A 19 13.39 1.41 43.45
CA LEU A 19 13.48 0.19 42.63
C LEU A 19 12.15 0.21 41.84
N LEU A 20 12.06 -0.39 40.65
CA LEU A 20 10.86 -0.24 39.80
C LEU A 20 9.59 -0.79 40.47
N GLY A 21 8.50 -0.03 40.34
CA GLY A 21 7.16 -0.41 40.82
C GLY A 21 6.06 0.19 39.96
N PHE A 22 5.87 -0.34 38.74
CA PHE A 22 4.68 -0.09 37.93
C PHE A 22 4.06 -1.42 37.53
N LEU A 23 2.76 -1.57 37.75
CA LEU A 23 2.03 -2.79 37.44
C LEU A 23 1.82 -2.91 35.93
N VAL A 24 2.37 -3.95 35.33
CA VAL A 24 1.82 -4.51 34.09
C VAL A 24 0.82 -5.58 34.50
N CYS A 25 -0.45 -5.43 34.11
CA CYS A 25 -1.46 -6.47 34.30
C CYS A 25 -1.19 -7.65 33.36
N THR A 26 -0.32 -8.57 33.80
CA THR A 26 -0.17 -9.88 33.18
C THR A 26 -1.37 -10.74 33.53
N SER A 27 -2.32 -10.86 32.59
CA SER A 27 -3.43 -11.81 32.67
C SER A 27 -2.90 -13.25 32.60
N PHE A 28 -2.43 -13.78 33.73
CA PHE A 28 -2.11 -15.18 33.92
C PHE A 28 -3.39 -16.02 33.80
N CYS A 29 -3.74 -16.44 32.58
CA CYS A 29 -4.52 -17.66 32.41
C CYS A 29 -3.69 -18.81 32.96
N ARG A 30 -4.18 -19.43 34.04
CA ARG A 30 -3.55 -20.62 34.63
C ARG A 30 -3.52 -21.73 33.57
N ALA A 31 -2.42 -22.46 33.48
CA ALA A 31 -2.51 -23.85 33.05
C ALA A 31 -3.38 -24.58 34.08
N GLN A 32 -4.49 -25.15 33.63
CA GLN A 32 -5.32 -26.06 34.41
C GLN A 32 -5.30 -27.41 33.72
N ASP A 33 -4.97 -28.44 34.50
CA ASP A 33 -4.64 -29.78 34.04
C ASP A 33 -5.92 -30.63 33.95
N ASP A 34 -6.77 -30.30 32.97
CA ASP A 34 -8.01 -31.02 32.65
C ASP A 34 -7.83 -31.78 31.32
N SER A 35 -7.98 -33.11 31.36
CA SER A 35 -7.56 -34.02 30.29
C SER A 35 -8.64 -34.28 29.23
N GLU A 36 -8.74 -33.39 28.25
CA GLU A 36 -9.45 -33.62 26.98
C GLU A 36 -8.46 -33.83 25.81
N PRO A 37 -8.84 -34.56 24.73
CA PRO A 37 -7.89 -35.04 23.72
C PRO A 37 -7.41 -33.96 22.73
N ASP A 38 -6.21 -34.18 22.15
CA ASP A 38 -5.63 -33.36 21.07
C ASP A 38 -6.56 -33.26 19.84
N ASP A 39 -7.27 -32.15 19.72
CA ASP A 39 -8.04 -31.82 18.51
C ASP A 39 -7.07 -31.30 17.43
N GLU A 40 -6.87 -32.07 16.35
CA GLU A 40 -5.90 -31.77 15.27
C GLU A 40 -6.29 -30.48 14.51
N ILE A 41 -5.85 -29.30 14.99
CA ILE A 41 -6.19 -28.00 14.40
C ILE A 41 -5.84 -27.97 12.90
N THR A 42 -6.89 -27.90 12.07
CA THR A 42 -6.81 -27.93 10.61
C THR A 42 -6.34 -26.58 10.06
N ALA A 43 -5.52 -26.62 9.01
CA ALA A 43 -4.90 -25.43 8.42
C ALA A 43 -4.83 -25.51 6.89
N VAL A 44 -4.66 -24.37 6.24
CA VAL A 44 -4.44 -24.28 4.79
C VAL A 44 -2.96 -24.42 4.50
N TYR A 45 -2.62 -25.37 3.61
CA TYR A 45 -1.27 -25.60 3.12
C TYR A 45 -1.21 -25.39 1.61
N ILE A 46 -0.13 -24.75 1.15
CA ILE A 46 0.22 -24.55 -0.25
C ILE A 46 1.21 -25.64 -0.66
N VAL A 47 0.84 -26.43 -1.67
CA VAL A 47 1.59 -27.61 -2.13
C VAL A 47 2.06 -27.38 -3.55
N THR A 48 3.37 -27.46 -3.79
CA THR A 48 3.98 -27.36 -5.12
C THR A 48 4.45 -28.73 -5.60
N LEU A 49 4.40 -28.97 -6.91
CA LEU A 49 4.73 -30.26 -7.53
C LEU A 49 6.02 -30.17 -8.35
N LYS A 50 6.76 -31.28 -8.44
CA LYS A 50 8.03 -31.36 -9.18
C LYS A 50 7.89 -31.28 -10.71
N GLN A 51 6.67 -31.42 -11.23
CA GLN A 51 6.39 -31.37 -12.68
C GLN A 51 6.23 -29.92 -13.14
N ALA A 52 6.79 -29.55 -14.29
CA ALA A 52 6.67 -28.19 -14.83
C ALA A 52 5.20 -27.75 -15.10
N PRO A 53 4.87 -26.46 -14.88
CA PRO A 53 3.54 -25.88 -15.09
C PRO A 53 3.23 -25.69 -16.59
N SER A 54 2.01 -25.24 -16.93
CA SER A 54 1.58 -25.20 -18.34
C SER A 54 2.35 -24.18 -19.20
N VAL A 55 2.75 -23.01 -18.67
CA VAL A 55 3.52 -22.01 -19.44
C VAL A 55 4.84 -22.57 -20.00
N HIS A 56 5.48 -23.49 -19.27
CA HIS A 56 6.73 -24.13 -19.70
C HIS A 56 6.53 -25.15 -20.85
N ARG A 57 5.30 -25.66 -21.06
CA ARG A 57 4.99 -26.53 -22.21
C ARG A 57 4.80 -25.72 -23.48
N PHE A 58 4.13 -24.57 -23.37
CA PHE A 58 3.94 -23.63 -24.49
C PHE A 58 5.27 -23.18 -25.10
N ALA A 59 6.26 -22.85 -24.24
CA ALA A 59 7.62 -22.52 -24.68
C ALA A 59 8.34 -23.67 -25.43
N GLN A 60 8.03 -24.94 -25.13
CA GLN A 60 8.55 -26.09 -25.89
C GLN A 60 7.82 -26.31 -27.22
N GLU A 61 6.52 -26.01 -27.30
CA GLU A 61 5.73 -26.15 -28.53
C GLU A 61 6.06 -25.05 -29.54
N LEU A 62 6.24 -23.79 -29.11
CA LEU A 62 6.78 -22.71 -29.95
C LEU A 62 8.19 -23.06 -30.48
N ARG A 63 9.07 -23.59 -29.62
CA ARG A 63 10.41 -24.07 -29.99
C ARG A 63 10.40 -25.34 -30.89
N ARG A 64 9.26 -26.02 -31.04
CA ARG A 64 9.04 -27.07 -32.04
C ARG A 64 8.50 -26.52 -33.35
N GLY A 65 7.57 -25.55 -33.30
CA GLY A 65 7.07 -24.85 -34.49
C GLY A 65 8.19 -24.26 -35.35
N ASN A 66 9.05 -23.44 -34.73
CA ASN A 66 10.20 -22.83 -35.42
C ASN A 66 11.29 -23.81 -35.89
N LYS A 67 11.22 -25.10 -35.55
CA LYS A 67 12.15 -26.12 -36.08
C LYS A 67 11.64 -26.84 -37.33
N ASN A 68 10.37 -26.64 -37.73
CA ASN A 68 9.78 -27.26 -38.92
C ASN A 68 9.84 -26.38 -40.18
N HIS A 69 10.57 -25.25 -40.15
CA HIS A 69 10.85 -24.42 -41.32
C HIS A 69 12.37 -24.31 -41.56
N GLY A 70 12.94 -25.42 -42.04
CA GLY A 70 14.35 -25.50 -42.41
C GLY A 70 14.60 -26.53 -43.51
N PHE A 71 14.82 -26.04 -44.74
CA PHE A 71 15.44 -26.73 -45.89
C PHE A 71 14.99 -28.17 -46.24
N HIS A 72 14.05 -28.27 -47.20
CA HIS A 72 14.03 -29.40 -48.14
C HIS A 72 14.64 -28.97 -49.49
N LYS A 73 15.70 -29.66 -49.94
CA LYS A 73 16.24 -29.53 -51.30
C LYS A 73 15.39 -30.32 -52.30
N GLN A 74 15.46 -29.90 -53.56
CA GLN A 74 14.71 -30.48 -54.68
C GLN A 74 15.17 -31.91 -55.04
N ASN A 75 14.20 -32.74 -55.40
CA ASN A 75 14.16 -33.50 -56.67
C ASN A 75 12.69 -33.89 -56.90
N GLY A 76 12.23 -34.04 -58.15
CA GLY A 76 10.80 -34.28 -58.39
C GLY A 76 10.48 -34.79 -59.79
N THR A 77 9.20 -35.03 -60.05
CA THR A 77 8.63 -35.19 -61.41
C THR A 77 7.10 -35.07 -61.39
N SER A 78 6.55 -34.40 -62.41
CA SER A 78 5.17 -34.44 -62.97
C SER A 78 3.96 -34.79 -62.09
N GLY A 79 2.96 -33.88 -62.01
CA GLY A 79 1.62 -34.23 -61.50
C GLY A 79 0.62 -33.08 -61.28
N ARG A 80 -0.15 -32.71 -62.32
CA ARG A 80 -1.42 -31.92 -62.33
C ARG A 80 -1.64 -30.78 -61.30
N LEU A 81 -1.83 -29.57 -61.85
CA LEU A 81 -2.56 -28.46 -61.19
C LEU A 81 -4.03 -28.80 -60.92
N SER A 82 -4.53 -28.60 -59.69
CA SER A 82 -5.95 -28.27 -59.46
C SER A 82 -6.23 -27.67 -58.06
N ARG A 83 -6.99 -26.56 -58.06
CA ARG A 83 -7.72 -25.92 -56.94
C ARG A 83 -6.91 -25.26 -55.82
N LEU A 84 -7.22 -23.98 -55.59
CA LEU A 84 -6.91 -23.26 -54.36
C LEU A 84 -7.64 -23.89 -53.17
N ASN A 85 -7.04 -23.79 -51.97
CA ASN A 85 -7.76 -23.90 -50.70
C ASN A 85 -7.34 -22.71 -49.82
N ASN A 86 -8.32 -22.02 -49.24
CA ASN A 86 -8.04 -20.93 -48.29
C ASN A 86 -7.29 -21.46 -47.07
N PRO A 87 -6.34 -20.68 -46.49
CA PRO A 87 -5.90 -20.94 -45.13
C PRO A 87 -7.10 -20.80 -44.19
N ARG A 88 -7.43 -21.88 -43.46
CA ARG A 88 -8.49 -21.84 -42.46
C ARG A 88 -7.98 -21.06 -41.24
N ASN A 89 -8.75 -20.08 -40.77
CA ASN A 89 -8.52 -19.45 -39.47
C ASN A 89 -8.42 -20.53 -38.39
N VAL A 90 -7.25 -20.64 -37.74
CA VAL A 90 -7.07 -21.48 -36.56
C VAL A 90 -7.53 -20.68 -35.35
N SER A 91 -8.82 -20.81 -35.03
CA SER A 91 -9.39 -20.25 -33.79
C SER A 91 -8.71 -20.88 -32.58
N ILE A 92 -7.94 -20.09 -31.83
CA ILE A 92 -7.20 -20.55 -30.66
C ILE A 92 -8.19 -20.89 -29.53
N SER A 93 -8.21 -22.15 -29.10
CA SER A 93 -8.94 -22.59 -27.91
C SER A 93 -8.02 -23.41 -27.00
N HIS A 94 -7.54 -22.79 -25.92
CA HIS A 94 -6.52 -23.35 -25.02
C HIS A 94 -6.93 -23.97 -23.66
N PRO A 95 -8.23 -24.14 -23.25
CA PRO A 95 -8.56 -24.71 -21.93
C PRO A 95 -7.97 -26.10 -21.63
N ARG A 96 -7.67 -26.91 -22.66
CA ARG A 96 -7.35 -28.34 -22.51
C ARG A 96 -6.07 -28.65 -21.72
N SER A 97 -5.12 -27.72 -21.61
CA SER A 97 -3.89 -27.96 -20.84
C SER A 97 -4.12 -27.83 -19.32
N GLY A 98 -4.78 -26.75 -18.88
CA GLY A 98 -5.08 -26.51 -17.46
C GLY A 98 -5.97 -27.58 -16.84
N TYR A 99 -7.05 -27.99 -17.53
CA TYR A 99 -7.93 -29.07 -17.06
C TYR A 99 -7.19 -30.40 -16.85
N ASN A 100 -6.13 -30.69 -17.60
CA ASN A 100 -5.33 -31.90 -17.39
C ASN A 100 -4.41 -31.79 -16.15
N ILE A 101 -3.88 -30.60 -15.84
CA ILE A 101 -3.09 -30.37 -14.62
C ILE A 101 -3.97 -30.45 -13.37
N SER A 102 -5.11 -29.77 -13.33
CA SER A 102 -6.04 -29.82 -12.19
C SER A 102 -6.54 -31.24 -11.89
N ARG A 103 -6.78 -32.07 -12.91
CA ARG A 103 -7.11 -33.49 -12.75
C ARG A 103 -5.98 -34.33 -12.14
N VAL A 104 -4.71 -33.95 -12.38
CA VAL A 104 -3.55 -34.57 -11.72
C VAL A 104 -3.50 -34.19 -10.24
N HIS A 105 -3.83 -32.95 -9.86
CA HIS A 105 -3.95 -32.55 -8.45
C HIS A 105 -5.00 -33.40 -7.71
N ASP A 106 -6.20 -33.53 -8.29
CA ASP A 106 -7.26 -34.35 -7.72
C ASP A 106 -6.86 -35.83 -7.62
N SER A 107 -6.05 -36.32 -8.57
CA SER A 107 -5.48 -37.68 -8.53
C SER A 107 -4.40 -37.83 -7.45
N ILE A 108 -3.60 -36.81 -7.18
CA ILE A 108 -2.64 -36.82 -6.06
C ILE A 108 -3.38 -36.82 -4.72
N LEU A 109 -4.33 -35.90 -4.53
CA LEU A 109 -5.13 -35.78 -3.30
C LEU A 109 -5.89 -37.08 -2.98
N ARG A 110 -6.64 -37.64 -3.94
CA ARG A 110 -7.34 -38.93 -3.75
C ARG A 110 -6.39 -40.09 -3.42
N ARG A 111 -5.19 -40.14 -4.02
CA ARG A 111 -4.17 -41.18 -3.74
C ARG A 111 -3.38 -40.95 -2.45
N ALA A 112 -3.32 -39.73 -1.93
CA ALA A 112 -2.68 -39.40 -0.66
C ALA A 112 -3.62 -39.70 0.52
N PHE A 113 -4.89 -39.31 0.41
CA PHE A 113 -5.84 -39.30 1.54
C PHE A 113 -6.81 -40.48 1.57
N LYS A 114 -6.96 -41.27 0.49
CA LYS A 114 -7.64 -42.59 0.47
C LYS A 114 -9.08 -42.67 1.05
N GLY A 115 -9.76 -41.54 1.28
CA GLY A 115 -11.09 -41.48 1.89
C GLY A 115 -11.18 -40.57 3.12
N GLU A 116 -10.05 -40.13 3.66
CA GLU A 116 -10.01 -39.03 4.65
C GLU A 116 -10.61 -37.74 4.05
N LYS A 117 -11.22 -36.89 4.90
CA LYS A 117 -11.73 -35.58 4.48
C LYS A 117 -10.57 -34.62 4.19
N TYR A 118 -10.77 -33.78 3.17
CA TYR A 118 -9.93 -32.62 2.82
C TYR A 118 -10.76 -31.65 1.99
N LEU A 119 -10.39 -30.36 1.94
CA LEU A 119 -10.99 -29.38 1.03
C LEU A 119 -9.89 -28.72 0.19
N LYS A 120 -9.93 -28.91 -1.13
CA LYS A 120 -9.02 -28.24 -2.07
C LYS A 120 -9.58 -26.85 -2.41
N LEU A 121 -8.76 -25.82 -2.24
CA LEU A 121 -9.16 -24.43 -2.48
C LEU A 121 -8.85 -24.04 -3.94
N TYR A 122 -7.57 -23.98 -4.31
CA TYR A 122 -7.14 -23.61 -5.66
C TYR A 122 -6.39 -24.74 -6.38
N SER A 123 -6.11 -24.51 -7.67
CA SER A 123 -5.24 -25.35 -8.49
C SER A 123 -4.43 -24.44 -9.42
N TYR A 124 -3.29 -23.99 -8.91
CA TYR A 124 -2.30 -23.22 -9.65
C TYR A 124 -1.74 -24.10 -10.77
N HIS A 125 -1.82 -23.64 -12.01
CA HIS A 125 -1.51 -24.45 -13.17
C HIS A 125 -0.81 -23.69 -14.31
N TYR A 126 -0.76 -22.36 -14.26
CA TYR A 126 -0.14 -21.55 -15.30
C TYR A 126 1.35 -21.27 -15.02
N LEU A 127 1.63 -20.59 -13.91
CA LEU A 127 2.96 -20.22 -13.41
C LEU A 127 3.53 -21.22 -12.41
N ILE A 128 2.67 -21.76 -11.54
CA ILE A 128 3.00 -22.81 -10.58
C ILE A 128 2.24 -24.08 -10.98
N ASN A 129 2.78 -25.26 -10.65
CA ASN A 129 2.06 -26.52 -10.71
C ASN A 129 1.80 -26.96 -9.28
N GLY A 130 0.58 -26.80 -8.78
CA GLY A 130 0.29 -26.98 -7.37
C GLY A 130 -1.15 -26.66 -6.97
N PHE A 131 -1.42 -26.79 -5.68
CA PHE A 131 -2.76 -26.56 -5.12
C PHE A 131 -2.65 -26.08 -3.67
N SER A 132 -3.66 -25.36 -3.22
CA SER A 132 -3.91 -25.12 -1.79
C SER A 132 -4.98 -26.08 -1.29
N VAL A 133 -4.80 -26.59 -0.07
CA VAL A 133 -5.70 -27.56 0.54
C VAL A 133 -5.79 -27.33 2.05
N PHE A 134 -7.00 -27.43 2.59
CA PHE A 134 -7.31 -27.37 4.01
C PHE A 134 -7.37 -28.80 4.58
N VAL A 135 -6.46 -29.09 5.52
CA VAL A 135 -6.10 -30.44 6.02
C VAL A 135 -5.48 -30.35 7.43
N THR A 136 -5.34 -31.49 8.12
CA THR A 136 -4.58 -31.56 9.40
C THR A 136 -3.06 -31.54 9.16
N PRO A 137 -2.22 -31.20 10.17
CA PRO A 137 -0.76 -31.24 10.02
C PRO A 137 -0.21 -32.61 9.59
N GLN A 138 -0.81 -33.69 10.11
CA GLN A 138 -0.51 -35.08 9.78
C GLN A 138 -0.81 -35.37 8.31
N GLN A 139 -1.90 -34.81 7.78
CA GLN A 139 -2.25 -34.87 6.37
C GLN A 139 -1.30 -34.04 5.47
N ALA A 140 -0.87 -32.87 5.93
CA ALA A 140 0.18 -32.10 5.24
C ALA A 140 1.51 -32.89 5.17
N GLU A 141 1.85 -33.64 6.22
CA GLU A 141 3.03 -34.51 6.20
C GLU A 141 2.88 -35.75 5.28
N LYS A 142 1.67 -36.34 5.21
CA LYS A 142 1.36 -37.37 4.19
C LYS A 142 1.59 -36.85 2.77
N LEU A 143 1.39 -35.55 2.52
CA LEU A 143 1.68 -34.90 1.23
C LEU A 143 3.17 -34.60 1.04
N SER A 144 3.89 -34.07 2.03
CA SER A 144 5.32 -33.75 1.89
C SER A 144 6.17 -35.00 1.58
N ARG A 145 5.78 -36.16 2.14
CA ARG A 145 6.40 -37.48 1.88
C ARG A 145 6.10 -38.06 0.47
N ARG A 146 5.30 -37.39 -0.38
CA ARG A 146 5.00 -37.86 -1.76
C ARG A 146 6.14 -37.58 -2.72
N ARG A 147 6.48 -38.58 -3.56
CA ARG A 147 7.51 -38.41 -4.62
C ARG A 147 7.18 -37.27 -5.60
N GLU A 148 5.88 -37.04 -5.89
CA GLU A 148 5.41 -36.01 -6.82
C GLU A 148 5.53 -34.57 -6.28
N VAL A 149 5.51 -34.39 -4.96
CA VAL A 149 5.50 -33.08 -4.28
C VAL A 149 6.91 -32.51 -4.18
N ALA A 150 7.06 -31.20 -4.39
CA ALA A 150 8.32 -30.46 -4.27
C ALA A 150 8.45 -29.76 -2.92
N ASN A 151 7.41 -29.04 -2.48
CA ASN A 151 7.36 -28.36 -1.19
C ASN A 151 5.91 -28.31 -0.64
N VAL A 152 5.77 -28.17 0.68
CA VAL A 152 4.51 -27.96 1.40
C VAL A 152 4.73 -26.84 2.41
N VAL A 153 4.02 -25.72 2.26
CA VAL A 153 4.20 -24.50 3.07
C VAL A 153 2.87 -24.12 3.72
N SER A 154 2.89 -23.72 4.99
CA SER A 154 1.70 -23.19 5.68
C SER A 154 1.35 -21.80 5.16
N ASP A 155 0.06 -21.54 4.94
CA ASP A 155 -0.46 -20.30 4.35
C ASP A 155 -0.46 -19.11 5.35
N PHE A 156 -0.01 -17.93 4.89
CA PHE A 156 0.36 -16.76 5.72
C PHE A 156 -0.20 -15.42 5.18
N SER A 157 -0.05 -14.33 5.95
CA SER A 157 -0.73 -13.03 5.73
C SER A 157 0.15 -11.90 5.14
N VAL A 158 -0.46 -10.97 4.39
CA VAL A 158 0.14 -9.78 3.69
C VAL A 158 -0.63 -8.46 3.95
N ARG A 159 -0.03 -7.25 3.72
CA ARG A 159 -0.61 -5.87 3.95
C ARG A 159 -0.14 -4.77 2.95
N THR A 160 -0.66 -3.53 3.11
CA THR A 160 -0.85 -2.34 2.20
C THR A 160 -0.12 -1.00 2.58
N ALA A 161 -0.13 0.07 1.72
CA ALA A 161 0.18 1.54 1.95
C ALA A 161 -0.06 2.46 0.67
N THR A 162 -0.09 3.83 0.63
CA THR A 162 -0.94 4.65 -0.37
C THR A 162 -0.37 5.91 -1.25
N THR A 163 -0.99 6.36 -2.41
CA THR A 163 -0.47 6.89 -3.79
C THR A 163 -0.76 8.34 -4.43
N HIS A 164 -0.12 8.69 -5.62
CA HIS A 164 -0.04 9.93 -6.55
C HIS A 164 1.21 10.90 -6.66
N THR A 165 1.88 10.97 -7.84
CA THR A 165 3.06 11.86 -8.06
C THR A 165 3.28 12.55 -9.44
N PRO A 166 2.37 12.49 -10.44
CA PRO A 166 2.76 12.54 -11.86
C PRO A 166 3.55 13.78 -12.31
N GLN A 167 3.21 14.99 -11.85
CA GLN A 167 3.89 16.21 -12.30
C GLN A 167 5.34 16.31 -11.80
N PHE A 168 5.66 15.71 -10.66
CA PHE A 168 7.02 15.71 -10.09
C PHE A 168 8.00 14.88 -10.92
N LEU A 169 7.51 13.87 -11.65
CA LEU A 169 8.29 13.01 -12.53
C LEU A 169 8.50 13.59 -13.95
N GLY A 170 8.04 14.83 -14.20
CA GLY A 170 8.27 15.54 -15.47
C GLY A 170 7.54 14.97 -16.69
N LEU A 171 6.58 14.07 -16.50
CA LEU A 171 5.90 13.35 -17.59
C LEU A 171 5.27 14.26 -18.65
N PRO A 172 4.55 15.36 -18.31
CA PRO A 172 3.86 16.18 -19.30
C PRO A 172 4.80 16.97 -20.23
N GLN A 173 6.07 17.14 -19.86
CA GLN A 173 7.09 17.86 -20.63
C GLN A 173 8.19 16.94 -21.17
N GLY A 174 8.09 15.62 -20.93
CA GLY A 174 9.12 14.64 -21.26
C GLY A 174 8.51 13.34 -21.76
N ALA A 175 8.41 12.35 -20.88
CA ALA A 175 8.01 10.98 -21.23
C ALA A 175 6.72 10.88 -22.06
N TRP A 176 5.67 11.66 -21.77
CA TRP A 176 4.44 11.61 -22.58
C TRP A 176 4.63 12.17 -23.98
N ILE A 177 5.47 13.20 -24.17
CA ILE A 177 5.70 13.80 -25.49
C ILE A 177 6.39 12.81 -26.44
N GLN A 178 7.25 11.94 -25.92
CA GLN A 178 7.92 10.89 -26.72
C GLN A 178 6.94 9.83 -27.24
N GLU A 179 5.91 9.51 -26.45
CA GLU A 179 4.90 8.47 -26.79
C GLU A 179 3.61 9.06 -27.40
N GLY A 180 3.62 10.32 -27.86
CA GLY A 180 2.52 10.98 -28.59
C GLY A 180 1.57 11.86 -27.76
N GLY A 181 1.73 11.91 -26.44
CA GLY A 181 0.94 12.72 -25.51
C GLY A 181 0.23 11.88 -24.44
N TYR A 182 -0.51 12.54 -23.54
CA TYR A 182 -1.29 11.84 -22.51
C TYR A 182 -2.46 11.01 -23.08
N GLU A 183 -2.86 11.27 -24.34
CA GLU A 183 -3.92 10.55 -25.06
C GLU A 183 -3.47 9.22 -25.68
N THR A 184 -2.16 8.93 -25.66
CA THR A 184 -1.54 7.67 -26.13
C THR A 184 -0.59 7.04 -25.10
N ALA A 185 -0.16 7.77 -24.06
CA ALA A 185 0.79 7.31 -23.05
C ALA A 185 0.33 6.05 -22.29
N GLY A 186 0.94 4.91 -22.62
CA GLY A 186 0.67 3.58 -22.09
C GLY A 186 -0.24 2.69 -22.93
N GLU A 187 -0.72 3.16 -24.09
CA GLU A 187 -1.71 2.47 -24.92
C GLU A 187 -1.26 1.05 -25.33
N GLY A 188 -2.20 0.11 -25.34
CA GLY A 188 -1.96 -1.29 -25.71
C GLY A 188 -1.35 -2.16 -24.61
N VAL A 189 -0.81 -1.57 -23.53
CA VAL A 189 -0.20 -2.29 -22.40
C VAL A 189 -1.24 -2.55 -21.30
N VAL A 190 -1.25 -3.78 -20.74
CA VAL A 190 -2.14 -4.16 -19.64
C VAL A 190 -1.37 -4.27 -18.31
N ILE A 191 -1.80 -3.50 -17.30
CA ILE A 191 -1.27 -3.58 -15.94
C ILE A 191 -2.26 -4.36 -15.05
N GLY A 192 -1.76 -5.45 -14.45
CA GLY A 192 -2.45 -6.25 -13.45
C GLY A 192 -2.19 -5.75 -12.03
N PHE A 193 -3.25 -5.47 -11.27
CA PHE A 193 -3.16 -5.06 -9.86
C PHE A 193 -3.63 -6.18 -8.95
N ILE A 194 -2.80 -6.54 -7.95
CA ILE A 194 -3.09 -7.61 -6.99
C ILE A 194 -3.23 -6.96 -5.62
N ASP A 195 -4.49 -6.69 -5.24
CA ASP A 195 -4.81 -5.59 -4.32
C ASP A 195 -6.19 -5.77 -3.62
N THR A 196 -6.79 -4.71 -3.08
CA THR A 196 -8.09 -4.68 -2.39
C THR A 196 -9.32 -4.57 -3.30
N GLY A 197 -9.12 -4.41 -4.62
CA GLY A 197 -10.18 -4.31 -5.62
C GLY A 197 -10.09 -3.04 -6.44
N ILE A 198 -11.21 -2.62 -7.03
CA ILE A 198 -11.38 -1.31 -7.65
C ILE A 198 -12.82 -0.79 -7.49
N ASP A 199 -13.01 0.52 -7.30
CA ASP A 199 -14.28 1.19 -7.55
C ASP A 199 -14.41 1.49 -9.06
N PRO A 200 -15.24 0.75 -9.81
CA PRO A 200 -15.35 0.91 -11.26
C PRO A 200 -16.07 2.20 -11.67
N THR A 201 -16.72 2.90 -10.72
CA THR A 201 -17.51 4.10 -11.00
C THR A 201 -16.67 5.38 -11.00
N HIS A 202 -15.43 5.31 -10.52
CA HIS A 202 -14.58 6.49 -10.38
C HIS A 202 -14.09 7.00 -11.76
N PRO A 203 -14.16 8.32 -12.07
CA PRO A 203 -13.86 8.87 -13.40
C PRO A 203 -12.42 8.65 -13.90
N SER A 204 -11.47 8.32 -13.01
CA SER A 204 -10.13 7.85 -13.39
C SER A 204 -10.12 6.52 -14.18
N PHE A 205 -11.24 5.78 -14.22
CA PHE A 205 -11.38 4.48 -14.88
C PHE A 205 -12.45 4.44 -15.97
N ALA A 206 -13.00 5.60 -16.35
CA ALA A 206 -13.93 5.70 -17.46
C ALA A 206 -13.23 5.50 -18.83
N ASP A 207 -13.95 5.07 -19.86
CA ASP A 207 -13.43 4.84 -21.22
C ASP A 207 -14.16 5.65 -22.30
N ASP A 208 -14.95 6.64 -21.88
CA ASP A 208 -15.66 7.64 -22.68
C ASP A 208 -14.94 9.01 -22.69
N ALA A 209 -13.92 9.20 -21.84
CA ALA A 209 -13.18 10.44 -21.63
C ALA A 209 -12.39 10.98 -22.84
N SER A 210 -12.44 10.32 -24.00
CA SER A 210 -11.80 10.73 -25.25
C SER A 210 -12.50 10.14 -26.46
N GLU A 211 -12.64 10.91 -27.55
CA GLU A 211 -13.05 10.35 -28.85
C GLU A 211 -11.97 9.44 -29.48
N HIS A 212 -10.72 9.55 -29.01
CA HIS A 212 -9.61 8.69 -29.42
C HIS A 212 -9.90 7.21 -29.14
N SER A 213 -9.88 6.41 -30.22
CA SER A 213 -10.05 4.95 -30.21
C SER A 213 -9.26 4.30 -29.08
N TYR A 214 -9.88 3.34 -28.40
CA TYR A 214 -9.29 2.69 -27.23
C TYR A 214 -9.59 1.19 -27.24
N PRO A 215 -8.89 0.41 -28.10
CA PRO A 215 -9.18 -1.00 -28.30
C PRO A 215 -8.60 -1.85 -27.16
N VAL A 216 -9.34 -2.88 -26.73
CA VAL A 216 -8.81 -3.88 -25.77
C VAL A 216 -7.71 -4.70 -26.48
N PRO A 217 -6.51 -4.90 -25.87
CA PRO A 217 -5.41 -5.60 -26.53
C PRO A 217 -5.74 -7.08 -26.81
N SER A 218 -5.39 -7.56 -28.00
CA SER A 218 -5.78 -8.89 -28.46
C SER A 218 -5.03 -10.06 -27.82
N HIS A 219 -3.97 -9.78 -27.04
CA HIS A 219 -3.30 -10.77 -26.18
C HIS A 219 -3.99 -10.97 -24.83
N PHE A 220 -4.82 -10.02 -24.39
CA PHE A 220 -5.56 -10.13 -23.14
C PHE A 220 -6.77 -11.06 -23.29
N SER A 221 -6.98 -11.93 -22.30
CA SER A 221 -8.05 -12.92 -22.27
C SER A 221 -8.76 -13.04 -20.92
N GLY A 222 -8.52 -12.09 -20.02
CA GLY A 222 -9.24 -12.00 -18.75
C GLY A 222 -10.71 -11.64 -18.91
N ILE A 223 -11.46 -11.77 -17.81
CA ILE A 223 -12.91 -11.59 -17.77
C ILE A 223 -13.31 -10.50 -16.76
N CYS A 224 -14.50 -9.95 -16.94
CA CYS A 224 -15.22 -9.24 -15.90
C CYS A 224 -16.03 -10.23 -15.07
N GLU A 225 -15.70 -10.40 -13.79
CA GLU A 225 -16.51 -11.18 -12.85
C GLU A 225 -17.76 -10.37 -12.46
N VAL A 226 -18.94 -10.90 -12.76
CA VAL A 226 -20.23 -10.26 -12.43
C VAL A 226 -20.78 -10.81 -11.12
N THR A 227 -21.05 -9.90 -10.18
CA THR A 227 -21.63 -10.20 -8.86
C THR A 227 -22.74 -9.18 -8.52
N ARG A 228 -23.39 -9.30 -7.35
CA ARG A 228 -24.37 -8.31 -6.86
C ARG A 228 -23.74 -6.92 -6.73
N ASP A 229 -22.53 -6.86 -6.19
CA ASP A 229 -21.84 -5.62 -5.80
C ASP A 229 -20.82 -5.18 -6.86
N PHE A 230 -20.79 -5.86 -8.01
CA PHE A 230 -19.97 -5.55 -9.17
C PHE A 230 -20.73 -6.04 -10.43
N PRO A 231 -21.77 -5.30 -10.88
CA PRO A 231 -22.72 -5.76 -11.89
C PRO A 231 -22.13 -5.82 -13.32
N SER A 232 -22.90 -6.36 -14.25
CA SER A 232 -22.56 -6.30 -15.68
C SER A 232 -22.51 -4.84 -16.14
N GLY A 233 -21.41 -4.45 -16.80
CA GLY A 233 -21.09 -3.07 -17.14
C GLY A 233 -20.06 -2.39 -16.22
N SER A 234 -19.67 -3.02 -15.10
CA SER A 234 -18.57 -2.51 -14.25
C SER A 234 -17.17 -2.64 -14.87
N CYS A 235 -17.01 -3.38 -15.97
CA CYS A 235 -15.81 -3.36 -16.80
C CYS A 235 -16.12 -2.70 -18.14
N ASN A 236 -15.13 -1.98 -18.68
CA ASN A 236 -15.22 -1.20 -19.91
C ASN A 236 -13.89 -1.36 -20.69
N ARG A 237 -13.53 -0.45 -21.62
CA ARG A 237 -12.26 -0.55 -22.36
C ARG A 237 -11.04 -0.07 -21.56
N LYS A 238 -11.25 0.52 -20.38
CA LYS A 238 -10.21 1.01 -19.46
C LYS A 238 -9.92 -0.01 -18.36
N LEU A 239 -10.92 -0.40 -17.61
CA LEU A 239 -10.92 -1.55 -16.69
C LEU A 239 -11.42 -2.78 -17.47
N ILE A 240 -10.48 -3.52 -18.07
CA ILE A 240 -10.78 -4.58 -19.06
C ILE A 240 -11.02 -5.97 -18.44
N GLY A 241 -10.65 -6.16 -17.17
CA GLY A 241 -10.89 -7.41 -16.44
C GLY A 241 -10.85 -7.19 -14.93
N ALA A 242 -11.68 -7.93 -14.20
CA ALA A 242 -11.83 -7.78 -12.76
C ALA A 242 -12.26 -9.11 -12.14
N ARG A 243 -11.55 -9.58 -11.10
CA ARG A 243 -11.85 -10.82 -10.36
C ARG A 243 -11.51 -10.66 -8.87
N HIS A 244 -12.07 -11.53 -8.02
CA HIS A 244 -11.67 -11.67 -6.62
C HIS A 244 -11.24 -13.09 -6.22
N PHE A 245 -10.46 -13.16 -5.14
CA PHE A 245 -9.90 -14.38 -4.56
C PHE A 245 -10.05 -14.29 -3.03
N ALA A 246 -10.77 -15.24 -2.43
CA ALA A 246 -11.09 -15.24 -1.00
C ALA A 246 -11.23 -16.67 -0.39
N ALA A 247 -10.95 -17.73 -1.14
CA ALA A 247 -11.24 -19.10 -0.72
C ALA A 247 -10.46 -19.52 0.53
N SER A 248 -9.26 -18.98 0.80
CA SER A 248 -8.56 -19.24 2.07
C SER A 248 -9.27 -18.51 3.23
N ALA A 249 -9.54 -17.22 3.08
CA ALA A 249 -10.24 -16.42 4.09
C ALA A 249 -11.63 -16.96 4.46
N ILE A 250 -12.42 -17.38 3.46
CA ILE A 250 -13.74 -17.97 3.63
C ILE A 250 -13.65 -19.34 4.33
N THR A 251 -12.74 -20.22 3.89
CA THR A 251 -12.56 -21.55 4.51
C THR A 251 -12.11 -21.46 5.96
N ARG A 252 -11.31 -20.45 6.30
CA ARG A 252 -10.86 -20.18 7.67
C ARG A 252 -11.93 -19.55 8.56
N GLY A 253 -13.10 -19.19 8.03
CA GLY A 253 -14.17 -18.49 8.77
C GLY A 253 -13.81 -17.06 9.17
N ILE A 254 -12.79 -16.47 8.56
CA ILE A 254 -12.29 -15.11 8.86
C ILE A 254 -13.01 -14.06 8.00
N PHE A 255 -13.43 -14.44 6.79
CA PHE A 255 -14.17 -13.58 5.87
C PHE A 255 -15.57 -13.25 6.41
N ASN A 256 -15.88 -11.96 6.58
CA ASN A 256 -17.16 -11.48 7.09
C ASN A 256 -17.97 -10.83 5.97
N SER A 257 -18.98 -11.52 5.43
CA SER A 257 -19.83 -11.02 4.32
C SER A 257 -20.69 -9.79 4.64
N SER A 258 -20.64 -9.26 5.88
CA SER A 258 -21.23 -7.97 6.26
C SER A 258 -20.24 -6.80 6.22
N GLN A 259 -18.97 -7.05 5.90
CA GLN A 259 -17.87 -6.08 5.86
C GLN A 259 -16.97 -6.27 4.63
N ASP A 260 -16.70 -7.52 4.26
CA ASP A 260 -15.86 -7.94 3.14
C ASP A 260 -16.70 -8.25 1.90
N TYR A 261 -16.43 -7.56 0.78
CA TYR A 261 -17.13 -7.80 -0.48
C TYR A 261 -16.55 -9.00 -1.25
N ALA A 262 -17.37 -10.05 -1.44
CA ALA A 262 -17.06 -11.21 -2.28
C ALA A 262 -17.27 -10.88 -3.77
N SER A 263 -16.54 -9.86 -4.22
CA SER A 263 -16.58 -9.29 -5.56
C SER A 263 -15.30 -8.49 -5.82
N PRO A 264 -14.99 -8.11 -7.07
CA PRO A 264 -13.85 -7.24 -7.38
C PRO A 264 -13.94 -5.80 -6.82
N PHE A 265 -15.08 -5.42 -6.20
CA PHE A 265 -15.31 -4.07 -5.69
C PHE A 265 -14.38 -3.71 -4.51
N ASP A 266 -13.90 -2.48 -4.48
CA ASP A 266 -13.02 -1.95 -3.44
C ASP A 266 -13.80 -1.39 -2.24
N GLY A 267 -13.92 -2.17 -1.17
CA GLY A 267 -14.45 -1.73 0.13
C GLY A 267 -13.41 -1.10 1.07
N ASP A 268 -12.17 -0.99 0.60
CA ASP A 268 -11.01 -0.57 1.38
C ASP A 268 -10.54 0.83 0.94
N GLY A 269 -10.33 0.99 -0.37
CA GLY A 269 -9.92 2.21 -1.07
C GLY A 269 -8.53 2.09 -1.71
N HIS A 270 -7.66 1.23 -1.16
CA HIS A 270 -6.26 1.12 -1.56
C HIS A 270 -6.04 0.70 -3.03
N GLY A 271 -6.81 -0.27 -3.54
CA GLY A 271 -6.68 -0.77 -4.91
C GLY A 271 -7.15 0.23 -5.98
N SER A 272 -8.17 1.02 -5.66
CA SER A 272 -8.55 2.19 -6.47
C SER A 272 -7.42 3.23 -6.48
N HIS A 273 -6.72 3.37 -5.35
CA HIS A 273 -5.56 4.25 -5.22
C HIS A 273 -4.38 3.74 -6.09
N THR A 274 -3.99 2.47 -6.02
CA THR A 274 -2.93 1.90 -6.89
C THR A 274 -3.21 2.05 -8.38
N ALA A 275 -4.38 1.59 -8.80
CA ALA A 275 -4.78 1.55 -10.20
C ALA A 275 -4.80 2.95 -10.82
N SER A 276 -5.34 3.93 -10.09
CA SER A 276 -5.41 5.32 -10.58
C SER A 276 -4.05 6.01 -10.68
N VAL A 277 -3.02 5.53 -9.97
CA VAL A 277 -1.68 6.09 -10.09
C VAL A 277 -0.85 5.51 -11.22
N ALA A 278 -0.93 4.20 -11.43
CA ALA A 278 -0.23 3.61 -12.56
C ALA A 278 -0.87 4.11 -13.86
N ALA A 279 -2.21 4.04 -13.93
CA ALA A 279 -2.95 4.16 -15.17
C ALA A 279 -4.29 4.92 -15.06
N GLY A 280 -4.53 5.74 -14.04
CA GLY A 280 -5.73 6.59 -14.01
C GLY A 280 -5.77 7.59 -15.18
N ASN A 281 -6.97 7.91 -15.66
CA ASN A 281 -7.17 8.91 -16.72
C ASN A 281 -6.53 10.27 -16.37
N HIS A 282 -6.11 11.00 -17.40
CA HIS A 282 -5.49 12.31 -17.24
C HIS A 282 -6.52 13.40 -16.91
N GLY A 283 -6.12 14.42 -16.18
CA GLY A 283 -6.86 15.68 -16.04
C GLY A 283 -8.02 15.66 -15.04
N ILE A 284 -8.28 14.55 -14.34
CA ILE A 284 -9.44 14.41 -13.44
C ILE A 284 -9.30 15.36 -12.22
N PRO A 285 -10.27 16.26 -11.94
CA PRO A 285 -10.19 17.18 -10.80
C PRO A 285 -10.18 16.46 -9.44
N VAL A 286 -9.17 16.74 -8.61
CA VAL A 286 -9.09 16.25 -7.23
C VAL A 286 -9.88 17.19 -6.34
N VAL A 287 -11.14 16.85 -6.08
CA VAL A 287 -12.02 17.59 -5.17
C VAL A 287 -12.25 16.75 -3.92
N VAL A 288 -11.89 17.28 -2.75
CA VAL A 288 -12.05 16.61 -1.45
C VAL A 288 -12.55 17.60 -0.42
N THR A 289 -13.60 17.23 0.31
CA THR A 289 -14.38 18.10 1.20
C THR A 289 -14.92 19.37 0.52
N GLY A 290 -14.97 19.41 -0.81
CA GLY A 290 -15.33 20.60 -1.60
C GLY A 290 -14.16 21.53 -1.96
N HIS A 291 -12.94 21.24 -1.51
CA HIS A 291 -11.73 21.97 -1.89
C HIS A 291 -11.03 21.30 -3.09
N HIS A 292 -10.47 22.10 -3.99
CA HIS A 292 -9.80 21.61 -5.21
C HIS A 292 -8.27 21.58 -5.05
N PHE A 293 -7.67 20.40 -5.13
CA PHE A 293 -6.24 20.17 -4.86
C PHE A 293 -5.36 20.03 -6.12
N GLY A 294 -5.94 20.22 -7.31
CA GLY A 294 -5.28 20.06 -8.62
C GLY A 294 -5.92 18.93 -9.42
N ASN A 295 -5.25 18.48 -10.48
CA ASN A 295 -5.77 17.45 -11.36
C ASN A 295 -4.91 16.18 -11.26
N ALA A 296 -5.56 15.03 -11.09
CA ALA A 296 -4.94 13.72 -11.05
C ALA A 296 -4.61 13.19 -12.46
N SER A 297 -3.69 12.23 -12.50
CA SER A 297 -3.30 11.49 -13.69
C SER A 297 -2.58 10.22 -13.23
N GLY A 298 -2.76 9.13 -13.96
CA GLY A 298 -1.81 8.01 -13.93
C GLY A 298 -0.49 8.40 -14.58
N MET A 299 0.56 7.60 -14.40
CA MET A 299 1.82 7.79 -15.12
C MET A 299 1.70 7.35 -16.58
N ALA A 300 0.84 6.37 -16.83
CA ALA A 300 0.46 5.85 -18.15
C ALA A 300 -1.08 5.92 -18.32
N PRO A 301 -1.66 7.12 -18.54
CA PRO A 301 -3.12 7.33 -18.55
C PRO A 301 -3.91 6.49 -19.56
N ARG A 302 -3.25 5.82 -20.52
CA ARG A 302 -3.87 4.96 -21.54
C ARG A 302 -3.48 3.49 -21.43
N SER A 303 -2.72 3.07 -20.42
CA SER A 303 -2.64 1.63 -20.12
C SER A 303 -3.98 1.09 -19.62
N HIS A 304 -4.28 -0.14 -19.99
CA HIS A 304 -5.48 -0.84 -19.56
C HIS A 304 -5.24 -1.46 -18.17
N ILE A 305 -6.31 -1.55 -17.39
CA ILE A 305 -6.30 -1.98 -16.00
C ILE A 305 -6.98 -3.35 -15.90
N ALA A 306 -6.32 -4.31 -15.26
CA ALA A 306 -6.88 -5.60 -14.89
C ALA A 306 -6.72 -5.82 -13.38
N VAL A 307 -7.80 -6.18 -12.67
CA VAL A 307 -7.83 -6.20 -11.20
C VAL A 307 -8.06 -7.61 -10.66
N TYR A 308 -7.22 -8.03 -9.74
CA TYR A 308 -7.22 -9.36 -9.12
C TYR A 308 -7.22 -9.20 -7.60
N LYS A 309 -8.40 -8.95 -7.05
CA LYS A 309 -8.57 -8.66 -5.62
C LYS A 309 -8.19 -9.88 -4.78
N ALA A 310 -7.15 -9.74 -3.96
CA ALA A 310 -6.71 -10.77 -3.01
C ALA A 310 -6.58 -10.23 -1.58
N LEU A 311 -6.77 -8.91 -1.38
CA LEU A 311 -6.74 -8.25 -0.08
C LEU A 311 -8.11 -7.73 0.37
N TYR A 312 -8.27 -7.65 1.69
CA TYR A 312 -9.47 -7.24 2.41
C TYR A 312 -9.03 -6.53 3.69
N LYS A 313 -9.63 -5.37 4.01
CA LYS A 313 -9.23 -4.52 5.15
C LYS A 313 -9.09 -5.28 6.48
N SER A 314 -10.01 -6.20 6.74
CA SER A 314 -10.19 -6.90 8.02
C SER A 314 -9.03 -7.85 8.38
N PHE A 315 -8.37 -8.48 7.40
CA PHE A 315 -7.30 -9.47 7.62
C PHE A 315 -6.08 -9.31 6.69
N GLY A 316 -6.08 -8.32 5.80
CA GLY A 316 -5.14 -8.24 4.68
C GLY A 316 -5.49 -9.29 3.63
N GLY A 317 -4.56 -10.18 3.29
CA GLY A 317 -4.83 -11.31 2.40
C GLY A 317 -4.01 -12.53 2.77
N PHE A 318 -4.35 -13.69 2.20
CA PHE A 318 -3.63 -14.95 2.40
C PHE A 318 -2.76 -15.29 1.19
N ALA A 319 -1.58 -15.87 1.42
CA ALA A 319 -0.65 -16.28 0.38
C ALA A 319 -1.30 -17.23 -0.66
N ALA A 320 -2.26 -18.06 -0.25
CA ALA A 320 -3.01 -18.92 -1.16
C ALA A 320 -3.94 -18.14 -2.10
N ASP A 321 -4.60 -17.08 -1.63
CA ASP A 321 -5.45 -16.20 -2.44
C ASP A 321 -4.59 -15.31 -3.35
N VAL A 322 -3.47 -14.79 -2.84
CA VAL A 322 -2.48 -14.01 -3.61
C VAL A 322 -1.83 -14.83 -4.72
N VAL A 323 -1.41 -16.07 -4.47
CA VAL A 323 -0.82 -16.93 -5.51
C VAL A 323 -1.86 -17.31 -6.57
N ALA A 324 -3.14 -17.45 -6.22
CA ALA A 324 -4.21 -17.63 -7.21
C ALA A 324 -4.38 -16.39 -8.11
N ALA A 325 -4.33 -15.18 -7.52
CA ALA A 325 -4.34 -13.92 -8.27
C ALA A 325 -3.14 -13.79 -9.22
N ILE A 326 -1.92 -14.14 -8.79
CA ILE A 326 -0.72 -14.09 -9.64
C ILE A 326 -0.80 -15.13 -10.78
N ASP A 327 -1.23 -16.37 -10.51
CA ASP A 327 -1.39 -17.43 -11.53
C ASP A 327 -2.45 -17.03 -12.58
N GLN A 328 -3.55 -16.41 -12.15
CA GLN A 328 -4.62 -15.95 -13.04
C GLN A 328 -4.23 -14.70 -13.84
N ALA A 329 -3.57 -13.70 -13.23
CA ALA A 329 -3.18 -12.48 -13.94
C ALA A 329 -2.24 -12.77 -15.11
N ALA A 330 -1.27 -13.68 -14.90
CA ALA A 330 -0.38 -14.12 -15.96
C ALA A 330 -1.08 -15.02 -17.00
N GLN A 331 -2.08 -15.82 -16.62
CA GLN A 331 -2.91 -16.59 -17.55
C GLN A 331 -3.79 -15.68 -18.42
N ASP A 332 -4.34 -14.62 -17.84
CA ASP A 332 -5.22 -13.65 -18.50
C ASP A 332 -4.43 -12.70 -19.43
N GLY A 333 -3.09 -12.69 -19.33
CA GLY A 333 -2.20 -12.06 -20.33
C GLY A 333 -1.74 -10.64 -20.00
N VAL A 334 -1.59 -10.28 -18.72
CA VAL A 334 -1.06 -8.95 -18.34
C VAL A 334 0.42 -8.79 -18.68
N ASP A 335 0.83 -7.59 -19.10
CA ASP A 335 2.23 -7.26 -19.41
C ASP A 335 3.04 -6.94 -18.15
N ILE A 336 2.38 -6.36 -17.14
CA ILE A 336 2.96 -5.88 -15.89
C ILE A 336 2.10 -6.36 -14.72
N ILE A 337 2.71 -6.77 -13.61
CA ILE A 337 2.06 -7.02 -12.33
C ILE A 337 2.55 -6.01 -11.30
N SER A 338 1.63 -5.22 -10.74
CA SER A 338 1.86 -4.29 -9.64
C SER A 338 1.41 -4.91 -8.32
N LEU A 339 2.35 -5.08 -7.39
CA LEU A 339 2.14 -5.66 -6.06
C LEU A 339 2.43 -4.62 -4.98
N SER A 340 1.39 -3.89 -4.63
CA SER A 340 1.40 -2.90 -3.57
C SER A 340 1.24 -3.54 -2.18
N ILE A 341 1.86 -4.72 -2.01
CA ILE A 341 1.67 -5.65 -0.90
C ILE A 341 3.01 -6.23 -0.42
N THR A 342 3.16 -6.49 0.87
CA THR A 342 4.32 -7.22 1.44
C THR A 342 3.91 -8.34 2.42
N PRO A 343 4.66 -9.45 2.53
CA PRO A 343 4.51 -10.45 3.60
C PRO A 343 4.64 -9.83 4.99
N ASN A 344 3.74 -10.19 5.91
CA ASN A 344 3.73 -9.64 7.27
C ASN A 344 4.79 -10.27 8.20
N ARG A 345 5.51 -11.31 7.75
CA ARG A 345 6.59 -12.01 8.48
C ARG A 345 7.58 -12.65 7.48
N ARG A 346 8.84 -12.83 7.90
CA ARG A 346 9.83 -13.65 7.17
C ARG A 346 9.25 -15.08 6.98
N PRO A 347 9.13 -15.59 5.75
CA PRO A 347 8.59 -16.93 5.51
C PRO A 347 9.46 -18.02 6.16
N PRO A 348 8.88 -19.07 6.78
CA PRO A 348 9.65 -20.17 7.35
C PRO A 348 10.25 -21.04 6.25
N GLY A 349 11.57 -21.15 6.20
CA GLY A 349 12.29 -21.95 5.20
C GLY A 349 13.80 -21.75 5.24
N ILE A 350 14.51 -22.42 4.33
CA ILE A 350 15.98 -22.35 4.22
C ILE A 350 16.45 -21.04 3.57
N ALA A 351 15.62 -20.41 2.72
CA ALA A 351 15.87 -19.06 2.21
C ALA A 351 14.55 -18.32 1.95
N THR A 352 14.57 -16.99 2.11
CA THR A 352 13.40 -16.08 2.07
C THR A 352 12.63 -16.13 0.75
N PHE A 353 13.35 -16.21 -0.36
CA PHE A 353 12.83 -16.20 -1.74
C PHE A 353 12.20 -17.53 -2.21
N PHE A 354 12.26 -18.61 -1.43
CA PHE A 354 11.59 -19.89 -1.78
C PHE A 354 10.12 -19.98 -1.34
N ASN A 355 9.54 -18.90 -0.84
CA ASN A 355 8.12 -18.87 -0.46
C ASN A 355 7.20 -18.88 -1.71
N PRO A 356 5.92 -19.27 -1.58
CA PRO A 356 5.03 -19.46 -2.73
C PRO A 356 4.73 -18.19 -3.55
N ILE A 357 4.77 -17.00 -2.95
CA ILE A 357 4.51 -15.73 -3.64
C ILE A 357 5.70 -15.41 -4.54
N ASP A 358 6.91 -15.28 -3.99
CA ASP A 358 8.12 -14.99 -4.75
C ASP A 358 8.39 -16.03 -5.85
N MET A 359 8.09 -17.31 -5.60
CA MET A 359 8.17 -18.36 -6.61
C MET A 359 7.15 -18.23 -7.75
N ALA A 360 5.96 -17.69 -7.49
CA ALA A 360 4.99 -17.36 -8.54
C ALA A 360 5.51 -16.17 -9.38
N LEU A 361 6.09 -15.16 -8.73
CA LEU A 361 6.65 -13.97 -9.39
C LEU A 361 7.90 -14.28 -10.23
N LEU A 362 8.72 -15.25 -9.80
CA LEU A 362 9.80 -15.80 -10.63
C LEU A 362 9.27 -16.43 -11.92
N SER A 363 8.14 -17.14 -11.83
CA SER A 363 7.49 -17.73 -13.00
C SER A 363 6.83 -16.66 -13.89
N ALA A 364 6.27 -15.58 -13.33
CA ALA A 364 5.74 -14.45 -14.10
C ALA A 364 6.86 -13.71 -14.86
N ALA A 365 7.98 -13.40 -14.19
CA ALA A 365 9.16 -12.81 -14.83
C ALA A 365 9.71 -13.71 -15.96
N LYS A 366 9.73 -15.04 -15.76
CA LYS A 366 10.09 -16.02 -16.80
C LYS A 366 9.08 -16.14 -17.94
N ALA A 367 7.83 -15.71 -17.73
CA ALA A 367 6.81 -15.60 -18.78
C ALA A 367 6.90 -14.28 -19.58
N GLY A 368 7.82 -13.38 -19.21
CA GLY A 368 8.03 -12.07 -19.86
C GLY A 368 7.27 -10.91 -19.20
N ILE A 369 6.60 -11.16 -18.08
CA ILE A 369 5.78 -10.17 -17.35
C ILE A 369 6.69 -9.38 -16.39
N PHE A 370 6.63 -8.05 -16.44
CA PHE A 370 7.39 -7.23 -15.50
C PHE A 370 6.70 -7.18 -14.14
N VAL A 371 7.43 -7.48 -13.06
CA VAL A 371 6.90 -7.53 -11.70
C VAL A 371 7.49 -6.40 -10.87
N VAL A 372 6.63 -5.55 -10.30
CA VAL A 372 7.02 -4.46 -9.41
C VAL A 372 6.34 -4.58 -8.05
N GLN A 373 7.09 -4.37 -6.97
CA GLN A 373 6.59 -4.53 -5.59
C GLN A 373 7.05 -3.41 -4.64
N ALA A 374 6.22 -3.14 -3.64
CA ALA A 374 6.55 -2.36 -2.45
C ALA A 374 7.83 -2.85 -1.73
N ALA A 375 8.68 -1.94 -1.25
CA ALA A 375 9.80 -2.29 -0.36
C ALA A 375 9.36 -2.68 1.07
N GLY A 376 8.26 -2.10 1.56
CA GLY A 376 7.77 -2.20 2.95
C GLY A 376 7.84 -0.84 3.68
N ASN A 377 6.97 -0.66 4.69
CA ASN A 377 6.84 0.60 5.46
C ASN A 377 7.52 0.53 6.85
N THR A 378 8.56 -0.29 6.98
CA THR A 378 9.19 -0.71 8.24
C THR A 378 10.55 -0.05 8.53
N GLY A 379 10.93 1.00 7.78
CA GLY A 379 12.14 1.80 8.02
C GLY A 379 12.12 2.62 9.32
N PRO A 380 13.14 3.46 9.59
CA PRO A 380 14.34 3.71 8.78
C PRO A 380 15.51 2.77 9.14
N SER A 381 15.27 1.78 10.00
CA SER A 381 16.28 0.79 10.40
C SER A 381 16.81 -0.01 9.20
N PRO A 382 18.09 -0.39 9.16
CA PRO A 382 18.61 -1.38 8.21
C PRO A 382 17.91 -2.74 8.33
N LYS A 383 18.01 -3.57 7.30
CA LYS A 383 17.40 -4.93 7.23
C LYS A 383 15.88 -4.93 7.49
N SER A 384 15.18 -3.84 7.14
CA SER A 384 13.74 -3.68 7.42
C SER A 384 12.82 -4.03 6.26
N MET A 385 13.36 -4.33 5.08
CA MET A 385 12.57 -4.62 3.87
C MET A 385 11.72 -5.89 3.98
N SER A 386 10.76 -6.02 3.06
CA SER A 386 9.89 -7.21 2.95
C SER A 386 9.66 -7.66 1.49
N SER A 387 10.47 -7.15 0.56
CA SER A 387 10.52 -7.58 -0.84
C SER A 387 12.00 -7.75 -1.23
N PHE A 388 12.38 -8.99 -1.46
CA PHE A 388 13.79 -9.43 -1.43
C PHE A 388 14.25 -9.98 -2.78
N SER A 389 13.36 -10.65 -3.52
CA SER A 389 13.79 -11.49 -4.64
C SER A 389 14.42 -10.69 -5.80
N PRO A 390 15.47 -11.22 -6.45
CA PRO A 390 16.17 -10.55 -7.57
C PRO A 390 15.31 -10.31 -8.81
N TRP A 391 14.28 -11.15 -9.02
CA TRP A 391 13.35 -11.08 -10.15
C TRP A 391 12.14 -10.17 -9.90
N ILE A 392 12.07 -9.53 -8.72
CA ILE A 392 11.06 -8.53 -8.37
C ILE A 392 11.71 -7.16 -8.40
N PHE A 393 11.11 -6.20 -9.10
CA PHE A 393 11.57 -4.82 -9.08
C PHE A 393 11.02 -4.11 -7.84
N THR A 394 11.85 -4.00 -6.80
CA THR A 394 11.42 -3.52 -5.47
C THR A 394 11.60 -2.01 -5.34
N VAL A 395 10.56 -1.30 -4.92
CA VAL A 395 10.51 0.17 -4.94
C VAL A 395 10.34 0.76 -3.54
N GLY A 396 11.29 1.62 -3.13
CA GLY A 396 11.19 2.42 -1.90
C GLY A 396 10.50 3.78 -2.12
N ALA A 397 10.17 4.46 -1.02
CA ALA A 397 9.39 5.71 -1.03
C ALA A 397 10.25 6.95 -0.74
N ALA A 398 10.10 7.95 -1.59
CA ALA A 398 10.64 9.29 -1.41
C ALA A 398 9.55 10.37 -1.24
N SER A 399 9.90 11.60 -0.86
CA SER A 399 9.01 12.76 -0.99
C SER A 399 8.96 13.27 -2.44
N HIS A 400 7.85 13.88 -2.83
CA HIS A 400 7.85 14.87 -3.92
C HIS A 400 8.14 16.27 -3.34
N ASP A 401 8.04 17.31 -4.16
CA ASP A 401 8.21 18.70 -3.74
C ASP A 401 6.96 19.34 -3.12
N ARG A 402 5.76 18.83 -3.40
CA ARG A 402 4.50 19.47 -3.01
C ARG A 402 4.22 19.36 -1.51
N ILE A 403 4.18 20.49 -0.82
CA ILE A 403 3.85 20.60 0.61
C ILE A 403 2.61 21.49 0.78
N TYR A 404 1.71 21.12 1.69
CA TYR A 404 0.59 21.94 2.13
C TYR A 404 0.97 22.63 3.45
N THR A 405 1.46 23.87 3.36
CA THR A 405 1.90 24.64 4.53
C THR A 405 0.71 25.19 5.29
N ASN A 406 0.58 24.85 6.57
CA ASN A 406 -0.47 25.30 7.47
C ASN A 406 0.19 25.82 8.77
N SER A 407 -0.32 26.90 9.34
CA SER A 407 0.25 27.51 10.54
C SER A 407 -0.78 28.30 11.33
N ILE A 408 -0.48 28.61 12.58
CA ILE A 408 -1.30 29.44 13.46
C ILE A 408 -0.45 30.57 14.04
N ILE A 409 -0.89 31.81 13.83
CA ILE A 409 -0.29 33.00 14.44
C ILE A 409 -1.07 33.33 15.71
N LEU A 410 -0.37 33.43 16.83
CA LEU A 410 -0.91 33.75 18.14
C LEU A 410 -0.90 35.28 18.36
N GLY A 411 -1.73 35.78 19.29
CA GLY A 411 -1.83 37.21 19.60
C GLY A 411 -0.54 37.86 20.12
N ASN A 412 0.45 37.07 20.55
CA ASN A 412 1.80 37.53 20.90
C ASN A 412 2.77 37.57 19.69
N SER A 413 2.25 37.47 18.46
CA SER A 413 2.98 37.37 17.19
C SER A 413 3.84 36.13 16.98
N LEU A 414 3.80 35.14 17.90
CA LEU A 414 4.45 33.84 17.65
C LEU A 414 3.68 33.07 16.58
N THR A 415 4.38 32.45 15.64
CA THR A 415 3.82 31.54 14.63
C THR A 415 4.21 30.11 14.97
N ILE A 416 3.22 29.22 15.06
CA ILE A 416 3.41 27.78 15.19
C ILE A 416 3.08 27.11 13.85
N SER A 417 3.94 26.20 13.41
CA SER A 417 3.71 25.37 12.22
C SER A 417 2.82 24.18 12.52
N GLY A 418 2.01 23.76 11.54
CA GLY A 418 1.16 22.59 11.65
C GLY A 418 0.85 21.92 10.32
N VAL A 419 -0.08 20.97 10.35
CA VAL A 419 -0.57 20.22 9.20
C VAL A 419 -2.10 20.24 9.17
N GLY A 420 -2.67 20.24 7.97
CA GLY A 420 -4.11 20.30 7.78
C GLY A 420 -4.44 20.73 6.35
N LEU A 421 -5.51 20.17 5.79
CA LEU A 421 -5.99 20.48 4.44
C LEU A 421 -7.30 21.26 4.58
N ALA A 422 -7.17 22.42 5.23
CA ALA A 422 -8.24 23.26 5.73
C ALA A 422 -8.03 24.73 5.29
N PRO A 423 -9.08 25.55 5.17
CA PRO A 423 -8.92 26.98 4.96
C PRO A 423 -8.28 27.68 6.18
N GLY A 424 -7.79 28.90 5.96
CA GLY A 424 -7.43 29.82 7.05
C GLY A 424 -8.63 30.61 7.58
N THR A 425 -8.41 31.36 8.67
CA THR A 425 -9.36 32.35 9.20
C THR A 425 -9.14 33.73 8.55
N ASP A 426 -10.17 34.57 8.50
CA ASP A 426 -10.08 35.95 7.97
C ASP A 426 -9.37 36.92 8.92
N LYS A 427 -9.36 36.62 10.23
CA LYS A 427 -8.87 37.48 11.30
C LYS A 427 -8.43 36.68 12.53
N MET A 428 -7.97 37.38 13.56
CA MET A 428 -7.76 36.83 14.90
C MET A 428 -9.09 36.51 15.60
N TYR A 429 -9.20 35.30 16.14
CA TYR A 429 -10.34 34.78 16.89
C TYR A 429 -9.92 34.36 18.30
N THR A 430 -10.82 34.43 19.28
CA THR A 430 -10.56 33.94 20.64
C THR A 430 -10.28 32.44 20.63
N LEU A 431 -9.27 32.00 21.36
CA LEU A 431 -9.01 30.58 21.62
C LEU A 431 -9.78 30.13 22.86
N ILE A 432 -10.44 28.98 22.77
CA ILE A 432 -11.22 28.37 23.85
C ILE A 432 -10.82 26.88 23.95
N SER A 433 -10.28 26.44 25.09
CA SER A 433 -10.01 25.01 25.32
C SER A 433 -11.29 24.25 25.62
N ALA A 434 -11.45 23.06 25.03
CA ALA A 434 -12.50 22.10 25.36
C ALA A 434 -12.72 21.94 26.87
N LEU A 435 -11.63 21.80 27.65
CA LEU A 435 -11.67 21.63 29.10
C LEU A 435 -12.15 22.86 29.88
N HIS A 436 -12.14 24.05 29.26
CA HIS A 436 -12.70 25.29 29.82
C HIS A 436 -14.05 25.68 29.18
N ALA A 437 -14.53 24.93 28.19
CA ALA A 437 -15.82 25.12 27.55
C ALA A 437 -16.94 24.22 28.13
N LEU A 438 -16.66 23.44 29.19
CA LEU A 438 -17.58 22.42 29.69
C LEU A 438 -18.87 22.98 30.31
N ASN A 439 -19.96 22.24 30.13
CA ASN A 439 -21.21 22.49 30.83
C ASN A 439 -21.07 22.19 32.33
N ASN A 440 -21.77 22.95 33.18
CA ASN A 440 -21.69 22.81 34.66
C ASN A 440 -22.10 21.41 35.18
N ASN A 441 -22.77 20.60 34.36
CA ASN A 441 -23.24 19.25 34.70
C ASN A 441 -22.30 18.13 34.22
N THR A 442 -21.20 18.46 33.53
CA THR A 442 -20.27 17.47 32.96
C THR A 442 -19.43 16.84 34.07
N THR A 443 -19.71 15.58 34.42
CA THR A 443 -19.09 14.87 35.57
C THR A 443 -17.71 14.26 35.27
N THR A 444 -17.27 14.29 34.02
CA THR A 444 -16.05 13.62 33.50
C THR A 444 -14.95 14.62 33.12
N THR A 445 -14.60 15.53 34.03
CA THR A 445 -13.64 16.63 33.76
C THR A 445 -12.21 16.17 33.41
N ASP A 446 -11.84 14.96 33.83
CA ASP A 446 -10.51 14.35 33.57
C ASP A 446 -10.53 13.27 32.46
N ASP A 447 -11.65 13.08 31.73
CA ASP A 447 -11.67 12.12 30.61
C ASP A 447 -11.00 12.71 29.36
N MET A 448 -9.96 12.03 28.89
CA MET A 448 -9.24 12.31 27.66
C MET A 448 -10.18 12.45 26.45
N TYR A 449 -11.29 11.72 26.41
CA TYR A 449 -12.35 11.83 25.38
C TYR A 449 -12.96 13.23 25.27
N VAL A 450 -13.08 13.94 26.41
CA VAL A 450 -13.65 15.30 26.47
C VAL A 450 -12.66 16.32 25.92
N GLY A 451 -11.36 16.15 26.18
CA GLY A 451 -10.32 16.97 25.54
C GLY A 451 -10.30 16.84 24.01
N GLU A 452 -10.67 15.66 23.49
CA GLU A 452 -10.67 15.33 22.06
C GLU A 452 -11.92 15.83 21.30
N CYS A 453 -12.80 16.60 21.94
CA CYS A 453 -13.97 17.24 21.31
C CYS A 453 -14.94 16.29 20.60
N GLN A 454 -15.08 15.04 21.07
CA GLN A 454 -15.82 14.01 20.33
C GLN A 454 -17.37 14.08 20.47
N ASP A 455 -17.91 14.87 21.40
CA ASP A 455 -19.35 15.03 21.59
C ASP A 455 -19.71 16.45 22.05
N SER A 456 -20.48 17.15 21.21
CA SER A 456 -20.97 18.52 21.44
C SER A 456 -21.81 18.72 22.71
N SER A 457 -22.44 17.67 23.26
CA SER A 457 -23.33 17.80 24.43
C SER A 457 -22.59 18.21 25.73
N ASN A 458 -21.28 17.98 25.78
CA ASN A 458 -20.44 18.27 26.94
C ASN A 458 -20.05 19.75 27.06
N PHE A 459 -20.24 20.54 25.98
CA PHE A 459 -19.74 21.91 25.87
C PHE A 459 -20.86 22.96 25.89
N ASN A 460 -20.54 24.13 26.44
CA ASN A 460 -21.39 25.31 26.42
C ASN A 460 -21.21 26.05 25.09
N GLN A 461 -22.26 26.04 24.27
CA GLN A 461 -22.28 26.70 22.96
C GLN A 461 -21.97 28.20 23.05
N ASP A 462 -22.44 28.90 24.09
CA ASP A 462 -22.24 30.37 24.23
C ASP A 462 -20.75 30.75 24.40
N LEU A 463 -19.90 29.81 24.85
CA LEU A 463 -18.46 30.03 24.97
C LEU A 463 -17.71 29.71 23.66
N VAL A 464 -18.20 28.74 22.89
CA VAL A 464 -17.52 28.20 21.69
C VAL A 464 -17.97 28.90 20.41
N GLN A 465 -19.21 29.36 20.35
CA GLN A 465 -19.80 29.98 19.16
C GLN A 465 -19.01 31.21 18.71
N GLY A 466 -18.57 31.20 17.45
CA GLY A 466 -17.76 32.26 16.87
C GLY A 466 -16.30 32.30 17.33
N ASN A 467 -15.82 31.33 18.12
CA ASN A 467 -14.44 31.24 18.62
C ASN A 467 -13.70 30.01 18.05
N LEU A 468 -12.37 29.94 18.23
CA LEU A 468 -11.55 28.77 17.87
C LEU A 468 -11.55 27.76 19.01
N LEU A 469 -12.02 26.54 18.74
CA LEU A 469 -12.03 25.45 19.72
C LEU A 469 -10.67 24.72 19.70
N ILE A 470 -9.97 24.71 20.84
CA ILE A 470 -8.76 23.91 21.04
C ILE A 470 -9.16 22.52 21.56
N CYS A 471 -8.73 21.49 20.83
CA CYS A 471 -8.94 20.07 21.12
C CYS A 471 -7.60 19.35 21.25
N SER A 472 -7.51 18.33 22.09
CA SER A 472 -6.37 17.41 22.10
C SER A 472 -6.51 16.36 20.99
N TYR A 473 -5.42 15.66 20.69
CA TYR A 473 -5.48 14.31 20.13
C TYR A 473 -4.55 13.37 20.92
N SER A 474 -5.06 12.19 21.27
CA SER A 474 -4.36 11.20 22.10
C SER A 474 -4.17 9.85 21.37
N ILE A 475 -3.71 8.85 22.11
CA ILE A 475 -3.69 7.43 21.71
C ILE A 475 -5.06 6.92 21.22
N ARG A 476 -6.18 7.55 21.62
CA ARG A 476 -7.53 7.16 21.15
C ARG A 476 -7.73 7.33 19.65
N PHE A 477 -7.04 8.27 19.01
CA PHE A 477 -7.03 8.39 17.54
C PHE A 477 -6.31 7.19 16.90
N VAL A 478 -5.20 6.73 17.48
CA VAL A 478 -4.46 5.52 17.05
C VAL A 478 -5.32 4.25 17.18
N LEU A 479 -6.19 4.21 18.19
CA LEU A 479 -7.12 3.10 18.43
C LEU A 479 -8.45 3.22 17.66
N GLY A 480 -8.65 4.27 16.85
CA GLY A 480 -9.91 4.53 16.15
C GLY A 480 -11.10 4.87 17.06
N LEU A 481 -10.85 5.15 18.35
CA LEU A 481 -11.86 5.50 19.36
C LEU A 481 -12.23 6.99 19.36
N SER A 482 -11.53 7.80 18.55
CA SER A 482 -11.73 9.23 18.38
C SER A 482 -11.25 9.64 16.99
N THR A 483 -11.92 10.60 16.35
CA THR A 483 -11.61 11.01 14.96
C THR A 483 -11.68 12.52 14.76
N ILE A 484 -10.93 13.01 13.77
CA ILE A 484 -10.97 14.43 13.35
C ILE A 484 -12.36 14.76 12.79
N LYS A 485 -12.97 13.83 12.04
CA LYS A 485 -14.31 13.96 11.44
C LYS A 485 -15.40 14.22 12.50
N GLN A 486 -15.35 13.49 13.62
CA GLN A 486 -16.29 13.66 14.74
C GLN A 486 -16.05 14.96 15.53
N ALA A 487 -14.77 15.33 15.75
CA ALA A 487 -14.43 16.60 16.40
C ALA A 487 -14.79 17.83 15.53
N PHE A 488 -14.66 17.71 14.21
CA PHE A 488 -15.13 18.71 13.23
C PHE A 488 -16.65 18.89 13.30
N GLU A 489 -17.43 17.81 13.30
CA GLU A 489 -18.89 17.89 13.44
C GLU A 489 -19.31 18.45 14.81
N THR A 490 -18.57 18.16 15.88
CA THR A 490 -18.78 18.80 17.20
C THR A 490 -18.51 20.31 17.17
N ALA A 491 -17.38 20.75 16.61
CA ALA A 491 -17.06 22.18 16.50
C ALA A 491 -18.08 22.93 15.62
N LYS A 492 -18.56 22.30 14.54
CA LYS A 492 -19.63 22.79 13.66
C LYS A 492 -20.98 22.89 14.38
N ASN A 493 -21.38 21.88 15.17
CA ASN A 493 -22.60 21.93 15.98
C ASN A 493 -22.57 23.07 17.01
N LEU A 494 -21.40 23.32 17.61
CA LEU A 494 -21.15 24.43 18.54
C LEU A 494 -20.97 25.79 17.85
N SER A 495 -21.12 25.86 16.52
CA SER A 495 -20.92 27.08 15.71
C SER A 495 -19.54 27.75 15.90
N ALA A 496 -18.50 26.95 16.13
CA ALA A 496 -17.12 27.43 16.24
C ALA A 496 -16.63 28.08 14.92
N ALA A 497 -15.74 29.06 15.03
CA ALA A 497 -15.08 29.69 13.88
C ALA A 497 -14.01 28.80 13.23
N GLY A 498 -13.54 27.77 13.95
CA GLY A 498 -12.49 26.85 13.50
C GLY A 498 -12.01 25.94 14.64
N ILE A 499 -11.09 25.03 14.32
CA ILE A 499 -10.59 24.01 15.25
C ILE A 499 -9.04 23.97 15.29
N VAL A 500 -8.48 23.77 16.48
CA VAL A 500 -7.04 23.73 16.73
C VAL A 500 -6.70 22.46 17.50
N PHE A 501 -6.14 21.46 16.81
CA PHE A 501 -5.69 20.22 17.44
C PHE A 501 -4.25 20.36 17.96
N TYR A 502 -4.04 20.04 19.24
CA TYR A 502 -2.71 19.92 19.84
C TYR A 502 -2.40 18.46 20.21
N MET A 503 -1.12 18.10 20.14
CA MET A 503 -0.64 16.77 20.50
C MET A 503 -0.58 16.63 22.02
N ASP A 504 -1.28 15.63 22.57
CA ASP A 504 -1.16 15.31 23.99
C ASP A 504 0.28 14.87 24.34
N PRO A 505 0.91 15.41 25.40
CA PRO A 505 2.32 15.18 25.70
C PRO A 505 2.66 13.73 26.12
N PHE A 506 1.68 12.88 26.40
CA PHE A 506 1.89 11.45 26.67
C PHE A 506 1.90 10.59 25.39
N VAL A 507 1.51 11.14 24.24
CA VAL A 507 1.69 10.47 22.94
C VAL A 507 3.13 10.64 22.47
N ILE A 508 3.77 9.52 22.10
CA ILE A 508 5.12 9.51 21.52
C ILE A 508 5.09 8.70 20.23
N GLY A 509 5.65 9.25 19.14
CA GLY A 509 5.84 8.53 17.87
C GLY A 509 4.62 8.47 16.93
N PHE A 510 3.46 9.00 17.32
CA PHE A 510 2.30 9.15 16.43
C PHE A 510 2.07 10.61 16.06
N GLN A 511 1.94 10.88 14.75
CA GLN A 511 1.56 12.17 14.19
C GLN A 511 0.35 11.95 13.27
N LEU A 512 -0.66 12.82 13.36
CA LEU A 512 -1.80 12.78 12.46
C LEU A 512 -1.39 13.27 11.06
N ASN A 513 -1.90 12.60 10.03
CA ASN A 513 -1.69 13.00 8.64
C ASN A 513 -2.45 14.31 8.31
N PRO A 514 -2.02 15.10 7.30
CA PRO A 514 -2.75 16.27 6.83
C PRO A 514 -4.18 15.88 6.42
N THR A 515 -5.17 16.30 7.21
CA THR A 515 -6.57 15.85 7.07
C THR A 515 -7.44 16.95 6.45
N PRO A 516 -8.33 16.64 5.49
CA PRO A 516 -9.30 17.58 4.93
C PRO A 516 -10.30 18.13 5.96
N MET A 517 -10.57 19.44 5.93
CA MET A 517 -11.58 20.08 6.79
C MET A 517 -12.34 21.18 6.05
N LYS A 518 -13.67 21.25 6.24
CA LYS A 518 -14.53 22.26 5.59
C LYS A 518 -14.51 23.63 6.28
N MET A 519 -14.18 23.67 7.57
CA MET A 519 -14.00 24.89 8.37
C MET A 519 -12.50 25.15 8.62
N PRO A 520 -12.11 26.35 9.05
CA PRO A 520 -10.72 26.65 9.38
C PRO A 520 -10.14 25.69 10.42
N GLY A 521 -8.94 25.19 10.17
CA GLY A 521 -8.40 24.07 10.91
C GLY A 521 -6.88 23.97 10.89
N ILE A 522 -6.30 23.50 11.99
CA ILE A 522 -4.88 23.15 12.10
C ILE A 522 -4.68 21.99 13.08
N ILE A 523 -3.70 21.15 12.78
CA ILE A 523 -3.17 20.12 13.67
C ILE A 523 -1.70 20.45 13.94
N ILE A 524 -1.29 20.50 15.21
CA ILE A 524 0.09 20.75 15.62
C ILE A 524 0.77 19.39 15.88
N PRO A 525 1.62 18.88 14.97
CA PRO A 525 2.16 17.52 15.03
C PRO A 525 3.35 17.38 16.01
N SER A 526 3.60 18.40 16.82
CA SER A 526 4.80 18.56 17.64
C SER A 526 4.41 18.71 19.10
N PRO A 527 4.91 17.85 20.01
CA PRO A 527 4.68 17.99 21.46
C PRO A 527 5.27 19.29 22.01
N ASP A 528 6.34 19.82 21.42
CA ASP A 528 6.99 21.04 21.91
C ASP A 528 6.17 22.28 21.55
N ASP A 529 5.73 22.40 20.30
CA ASP A 529 4.86 23.48 19.87
C ASP A 529 3.47 23.41 20.52
N SER A 530 2.98 22.19 20.79
CA SER A 530 1.74 21.97 21.56
C SER A 530 1.85 22.51 22.99
N LYS A 531 2.99 22.31 23.68
CA LYS A 531 3.25 22.95 24.99
C LYS A 531 3.25 24.47 24.87
N ILE A 532 3.82 25.03 23.81
CA ILE A 532 3.90 26.49 23.61
C ILE A 532 2.50 27.09 23.38
N LEU A 533 1.64 26.46 22.57
CA LEU A 533 0.23 26.86 22.43
C LEU A 533 -0.48 26.85 23.80
N LEU A 534 -0.35 25.77 24.56
CA LEU A 534 -1.00 25.62 25.87
C LEU A 534 -0.46 26.63 26.90
N GLN A 535 0.83 26.97 26.86
CA GLN A 535 1.43 28.00 27.72
C GLN A 535 0.91 29.39 27.35
N TYR A 536 0.85 29.74 26.06
CA TYR A 536 0.25 31.00 25.60
C TYR A 536 -1.24 31.09 26.01
N TYR A 537 -2.00 30.02 25.77
CA TYR A 537 -3.41 29.96 26.14
C TYR A 537 -3.62 30.18 27.64
N ASN A 538 -2.94 29.40 28.49
CA ASN A 538 -3.11 29.47 29.95
C ASN A 538 -2.60 30.78 30.57
N SER A 539 -1.51 31.36 30.05
CA SER A 539 -1.01 32.67 30.51
C SER A 539 -1.88 33.86 30.08
N SER A 540 -2.78 33.64 29.12
CA SER A 540 -3.76 34.64 28.66
C SER A 540 -5.16 34.46 29.28
N LEU A 541 -5.29 33.70 30.38
CA LEU A 541 -6.55 33.53 31.11
C LEU A 541 -6.65 34.52 32.27
N GLU A 542 -7.62 35.41 32.22
CA GLU A 542 -8.01 36.23 33.36
C GLU A 542 -8.90 35.40 34.29
N ARG A 543 -8.48 35.27 35.55
CA ARG A 543 -9.18 34.52 36.60
C ARG A 543 -9.49 35.41 37.79
N ASP A 544 -10.69 35.24 38.35
CA ASP A 544 -11.08 35.90 39.59
C ASP A 544 -10.14 35.51 40.74
N GLU A 545 -9.73 36.49 41.55
CA GLU A 545 -8.69 36.30 42.57
C GLU A 545 -9.14 35.35 43.69
N VAL A 546 -10.44 35.31 44.00
CA VAL A 546 -10.98 34.54 45.13
C VAL A 546 -11.43 33.15 44.69
N THR A 547 -12.29 33.06 43.68
CA THR A 547 -12.91 31.80 43.21
C THR A 547 -12.06 31.04 42.20
N LYS A 548 -11.01 31.65 41.64
CA LYS A 548 -10.13 31.12 40.57
C LYS A 548 -10.84 30.72 39.27
N LYS A 549 -12.15 31.03 39.15
CA LYS A 549 -12.92 30.87 37.92
C LYS A 549 -12.36 31.79 36.83
N ILE A 550 -12.42 31.34 35.58
CA ILE A 550 -12.06 32.16 34.43
C ILE A 550 -13.15 33.22 34.26
N ILE A 551 -12.75 34.49 34.19
CA ILE A 551 -13.65 35.62 33.95
C ILE A 551 -13.51 36.16 32.52
N LYS A 552 -12.38 35.92 31.85
CA LYS A 552 -12.15 36.30 30.44
C LYS A 552 -11.05 35.45 29.80
N PHE A 553 -11.29 35.09 28.54
CA PHE A 553 -10.33 34.43 27.66
C PHE A 553 -9.60 35.50 26.83
N GLY A 554 -8.34 35.79 27.15
CA GLY A 554 -7.52 36.78 26.44
C GLY A 554 -6.68 36.21 25.30
N ALA A 555 -6.62 34.87 25.16
CA ALA A 555 -5.89 34.20 24.09
C ALA A 555 -6.60 34.40 22.74
N VAL A 556 -5.87 34.86 21.72
CA VAL A 556 -6.38 34.99 20.34
C VAL A 556 -5.41 34.39 19.34
N ALA A 557 -5.92 33.89 18.21
CA ALA A 557 -5.10 33.35 17.14
C ALA A 557 -5.78 33.42 15.76
N CYS A 558 -4.98 33.30 14.70
CA CYS A 558 -5.39 33.25 13.30
C CYS A 558 -4.72 32.05 12.61
N ILE A 559 -5.51 31.21 11.93
CA ILE A 559 -5.05 30.03 11.18
C ILE A 559 -4.77 30.44 9.73
N LEU A 560 -3.65 29.98 9.16
CA LEU A 560 -3.22 30.31 7.80
C LEU A 560 -2.91 29.06 6.96
N GLY A 561 -3.03 29.20 5.64
CA GLY A 561 -2.55 28.22 4.66
C GLY A 561 -3.50 27.02 4.44
N GLY A 562 -2.94 25.80 4.51
CA GLY A 562 -3.65 24.52 4.42
C GLY A 562 -4.07 24.08 3.02
N LEU A 563 -4.85 24.89 2.29
CA LEU A 563 -5.36 24.50 0.96
C LEU A 563 -4.38 24.74 -0.19
N LYS A 564 -3.53 25.76 -0.09
CA LYS A 564 -2.62 26.14 -1.18
C LYS A 564 -1.35 25.28 -1.14
N ALA A 565 -1.10 24.56 -2.23
CA ALA A 565 0.15 23.87 -2.46
C ALA A 565 1.33 24.86 -2.57
N ASN A 566 2.43 24.51 -1.90
CA ASN A 566 3.75 25.11 -2.03
C ASN A 566 4.73 24.03 -2.52
N PHE A 567 5.90 24.43 -3.05
CA PHE A 567 6.88 23.50 -3.64
C PHE A 567 8.25 23.63 -2.99
N SER A 568 8.79 22.50 -2.51
CA SER A 568 10.07 22.39 -1.82
C SER A 568 11.19 22.01 -2.78
N ASN A 569 12.23 22.84 -2.82
CA ASN A 569 13.43 22.55 -3.61
C ASN A 569 14.28 21.42 -2.99
N SER A 570 14.01 20.99 -1.75
CA SER A 570 14.79 19.93 -1.06
C SER A 570 14.27 18.51 -1.30
N ALA A 571 13.51 18.31 -2.38
CA ALA A 571 12.98 17.02 -2.80
C ALA A 571 13.77 16.44 -3.99
N PRO A 572 13.83 15.11 -4.16
CA PRO A 572 13.23 14.08 -3.30
C PRO A 572 14.07 13.76 -2.06
N LYS A 573 13.40 13.34 -0.98
CA LYS A 573 14.05 12.79 0.24
C LYS A 573 13.56 11.36 0.51
N ILE A 574 14.40 10.46 1.00
CA ILE A 574 13.97 9.11 1.37
C ILE A 574 13.22 9.15 2.70
N MET A 575 12.00 8.61 2.70
CA MET A 575 11.08 8.73 3.82
C MET A 575 11.45 7.83 4.99
N TYR A 576 11.22 8.28 6.22
CA TYR A 576 11.59 7.52 7.43
C TYR A 576 10.99 6.12 7.43
N TYR A 577 9.71 5.96 7.06
CA TYR A 577 9.04 4.66 6.99
C TYR A 577 9.49 3.79 5.82
N SER A 578 10.11 4.34 4.76
CA SER A 578 10.55 3.52 3.62
C SER A 578 11.54 2.48 4.13
N ALA A 579 11.25 1.19 3.95
CA ALA A 579 12.14 0.13 4.41
C ALA A 579 13.49 0.18 3.69
N ARG A 580 14.53 -0.26 4.39
CA ARG A 580 15.94 -0.15 4.00
C ARG A 580 16.62 -1.51 3.92
N GLY A 581 17.57 -1.64 3.01
CA GLY A 581 18.46 -2.79 2.91
C GLY A 581 19.49 -2.86 4.07
N PRO A 582 20.51 -3.74 3.99
CA PRO A 582 20.65 -4.80 2.99
C PRO A 582 19.46 -5.77 3.01
N ASP A 583 19.34 -6.57 1.94
CA ASP A 583 18.39 -7.69 1.93
C ASP A 583 18.73 -8.66 3.07
N PRO A 584 17.83 -8.87 4.05
CA PRO A 584 18.07 -9.81 5.12
C PRO A 584 18.01 -11.25 4.62
N GLU A 585 19.23 -11.72 4.33
CA GLU A 585 19.71 -12.98 4.87
C GLU A 585 19.28 -14.24 4.11
N ASP A 586 20.31 -14.85 3.52
CA ASP A 586 20.28 -16.19 2.95
C ASP A 586 20.16 -17.29 4.06
N SER A 587 20.55 -18.52 3.76
CA SER A 587 20.52 -19.64 4.70
C SER A 587 21.45 -19.51 5.91
N PHE A 588 22.39 -18.56 5.93
CA PHE A 588 23.42 -18.43 6.97
C PHE A 588 23.33 -17.15 7.81
N LEU A 589 22.40 -16.26 7.47
CA LEU A 589 22.28 -14.91 8.01
C LEU A 589 23.35 -13.91 7.51
N ASP A 590 23.90 -14.17 6.32
CA ASP A 590 24.80 -13.26 5.61
C ASP A 590 24.03 -12.32 4.67
N ASP A 591 24.56 -11.10 4.47
CA ASP A 591 23.95 -10.08 3.60
C ASP A 591 24.00 -10.53 2.13
N ALA A 592 22.86 -10.51 1.43
CA ALA A 592 22.81 -10.96 0.04
C ALA A 592 23.50 -9.97 -0.92
N ASP A 593 24.27 -10.49 -1.88
CA ASP A 593 25.01 -9.77 -2.94
C ASP A 593 24.12 -8.97 -3.93
N ILE A 594 22.83 -8.77 -3.63
CA ILE A 594 21.84 -8.17 -4.53
C ILE A 594 21.19 -6.97 -3.85
N MET A 595 21.53 -5.79 -4.36
CA MET A 595 21.12 -4.50 -3.82
C MET A 595 19.60 -4.32 -3.79
N LYS A 596 19.08 -3.90 -2.63
CA LYS A 596 17.67 -3.59 -2.39
C LYS A 596 17.52 -2.30 -1.56
N PRO A 597 16.54 -1.42 -1.85
CA PRO A 597 15.59 -1.50 -2.98
C PRO A 597 16.27 -1.36 -4.34
N ASN A 598 15.54 -1.60 -5.44
CA ASN A 598 16.09 -1.43 -6.80
C ASN A 598 16.21 0.05 -7.17
N LEU A 599 15.19 0.85 -6.83
CA LEU A 599 15.24 2.31 -6.85
C LEU A 599 14.15 2.89 -5.91
N VAL A 600 14.01 4.22 -5.88
CA VAL A 600 12.88 4.91 -5.23
C VAL A 600 12.04 5.73 -6.20
N ALA A 601 10.75 5.80 -5.92
CA ALA A 601 9.81 6.74 -6.51
C ALA A 601 9.03 7.43 -5.37
N PRO A 602 8.29 8.53 -5.62
CA PRO A 602 7.72 9.27 -4.51
C PRO A 602 6.46 8.59 -3.93
N GLY A 603 6.26 8.82 -2.63
CA GLY A 603 5.37 8.08 -1.75
C GLY A 603 4.97 8.82 -0.45
N ASN A 604 5.27 10.10 -0.24
CA ASN A 604 4.78 10.89 0.93
C ASN A 604 3.89 12.13 0.66
N SER A 605 2.65 12.17 1.20
CA SER A 605 1.62 13.22 1.00
C SER A 605 1.03 13.32 -0.41
N ILE A 606 0.42 12.21 -0.79
CA ILE A 606 0.26 11.76 -2.17
C ILE A 606 -1.27 11.59 -2.46
N TRP A 607 -1.84 12.18 -3.53
CA TRP A 607 -3.31 12.42 -3.77
C TRP A 607 -3.97 11.60 -4.93
N ALA A 608 -4.61 10.44 -4.70
CA ALA A 608 -5.21 9.64 -5.79
C ALA A 608 -6.67 9.18 -5.56
N ALA A 609 -7.24 8.47 -6.54
CA ALA A 609 -8.64 8.04 -6.53
C ALA A 609 -8.94 7.09 -5.38
N TRP A 610 -10.10 7.23 -4.77
CA TRP A 610 -10.54 6.48 -3.61
C TRP A 610 -11.96 5.96 -3.84
N SER A 611 -12.23 4.75 -3.36
CA SER A 611 -13.61 4.25 -3.29
C SER A 611 -14.39 5.13 -2.31
N SER A 612 -15.55 5.63 -2.72
CA SER A 612 -16.42 6.41 -1.81
C SER A 612 -16.93 5.57 -0.62
N LEU A 613 -16.93 4.23 -0.78
CA LEU A 613 -17.20 3.24 0.26
C LEU A 613 -15.92 2.67 0.90
N GLY A 614 -14.74 3.17 0.50
CA GLY A 614 -13.45 2.81 1.05
C GLY A 614 -13.33 3.27 2.51
N THR A 615 -12.85 2.37 3.38
CA THR A 615 -12.80 2.61 4.83
C THR A 615 -11.42 2.50 5.45
N ASP A 616 -10.35 2.19 4.71
CA ASP A 616 -9.00 2.03 5.28
C ASP A 616 -8.52 3.29 6.03
N SER A 617 -8.68 4.47 5.41
CA SER A 617 -8.47 5.77 6.06
C SER A 617 -9.79 6.50 6.34
N VAL A 618 -10.06 6.74 7.63
CA VAL A 618 -11.31 7.35 8.13
C VAL A 618 -11.42 8.84 7.78
N GLU A 619 -10.28 9.47 7.51
CA GLU A 619 -10.09 10.85 7.07
C GLU A 619 -10.73 11.15 5.71
N PHE A 620 -10.84 10.13 4.85
CA PHE A 620 -11.35 10.22 3.47
C PHE A 620 -12.62 9.40 3.25
N GLN A 621 -13.23 8.86 4.31
CA GLN A 621 -14.43 8.04 4.20
C GLN A 621 -15.63 8.87 3.68
N GLY A 622 -16.09 8.53 2.47
CA GLY A 622 -17.15 9.24 1.73
C GLY A 622 -16.63 10.23 0.68
N GLU A 623 -15.32 10.39 0.52
CA GLU A 623 -14.68 11.23 -0.49
C GLU A 623 -14.16 10.37 -1.66
N SER A 624 -14.12 10.93 -2.88
CA SER A 624 -13.66 10.21 -4.09
C SER A 624 -12.14 10.21 -4.28
N PHE A 625 -11.39 10.95 -3.45
CA PHE A 625 -9.93 10.98 -3.47
C PHE A 625 -9.37 11.00 -2.05
N ALA A 626 -8.20 10.40 -1.86
CA ALA A 626 -7.51 10.33 -0.56
C ALA A 626 -6.05 10.81 -0.65
N MET A 627 -5.56 11.50 0.39
CA MET A 627 -4.15 11.87 0.53
C MET A 627 -3.44 10.93 1.49
N MET A 628 -2.38 10.28 1.00
CA MET A 628 -1.82 9.11 1.66
C MET A 628 -0.29 8.98 1.50
N SER A 629 0.31 7.94 2.10
CA SER A 629 1.77 7.72 2.09
C SER A 629 2.18 6.24 2.13
N GLY A 630 3.24 5.84 1.40
CA GLY A 630 3.83 4.50 1.47
C GLY A 630 4.71 4.03 0.30
N THR A 631 5.47 2.95 0.53
CA THR A 631 6.32 2.27 -0.48
C THR A 631 5.52 1.47 -1.51
N SER A 632 4.38 0.92 -1.10
CA SER A 632 3.39 0.29 -1.98
C SER A 632 2.98 1.12 -3.16
N MET A 633 3.22 2.43 -3.12
CA MET A 633 2.69 3.39 -4.08
C MET A 633 3.72 4.14 -4.89
N ALA A 634 4.95 4.19 -4.39
CA ALA A 634 6.11 4.30 -5.26
C ALA A 634 6.09 3.17 -6.32
N ALA A 635 5.66 1.95 -5.96
CA ALA A 635 5.57 0.80 -6.87
C ALA A 635 4.67 1.00 -8.13
N PRO A 636 3.39 1.40 -8.05
CA PRO A 636 2.55 1.65 -9.22
C PRO A 636 2.94 2.90 -10.02
N HIS A 637 3.71 3.86 -9.48
CA HIS A 637 4.40 4.84 -10.35
C HIS A 637 5.32 4.11 -11.32
N ILE A 638 6.15 3.20 -10.80
CA ILE A 638 7.03 2.36 -11.59
C ILE A 638 6.28 1.38 -12.49
N ALA A 639 5.10 0.88 -12.09
CA ALA A 639 4.23 0.09 -12.98
C ALA A 639 3.81 0.91 -14.21
N GLY A 640 3.37 2.16 -14.01
CA GLY A 640 3.03 3.05 -15.13
C GLY A 640 4.24 3.45 -15.98
N LEU A 641 5.41 3.73 -15.38
CA LEU A 641 6.63 3.99 -16.15
C LEU A 641 7.11 2.78 -16.94
N ALA A 642 7.04 1.58 -16.35
CA ALA A 642 7.30 0.33 -17.05
C ALA A 642 6.35 0.12 -18.23
N ALA A 643 5.10 0.62 -18.16
CA ALA A 643 4.16 0.56 -19.27
C ALA A 643 4.56 1.51 -20.42
N LEU A 644 5.07 2.71 -20.13
CA LEU A 644 5.65 3.60 -21.16
C LEU A 644 6.88 2.95 -21.82
N ILE A 645 7.78 2.33 -21.03
CA ILE A 645 8.94 1.60 -21.55
C ILE A 645 8.50 0.40 -22.40
N LYS A 646 7.44 -0.31 -21.99
CA LYS A 646 6.89 -1.47 -22.72
C LYS A 646 6.15 -1.08 -24.01
N GLN A 647 5.50 0.08 -24.03
CA GLN A 647 4.93 0.69 -25.23
C GLN A 647 6.04 1.02 -26.25
N LYS A 648 7.08 1.74 -25.80
CA LYS A 648 8.20 2.16 -26.64
C LYS A 648 9.06 0.99 -27.13
N PHE A 649 9.24 -0.03 -26.28
CA PHE A 649 10.04 -1.22 -26.54
C PHE A 649 9.26 -2.52 -26.27
N PRO A 650 8.30 -2.94 -27.13
CA PRO A 650 7.46 -4.12 -26.88
C PRO A 650 8.24 -5.42 -26.71
N SER A 651 9.42 -5.53 -27.32
CA SER A 651 10.32 -6.69 -27.22
C SER A 651 11.18 -6.73 -25.95
N PHE A 652 11.18 -5.69 -25.10
CA PHE A 652 11.97 -5.71 -23.87
C PHE A 652 11.46 -6.79 -22.89
N SER A 653 12.43 -7.51 -22.33
CA SER A 653 12.25 -8.42 -21.21
C SER A 653 12.03 -7.64 -19.89
N PRO A 654 11.53 -8.30 -18.83
CA PRO A 654 11.47 -7.71 -17.50
C PRO A 654 12.82 -7.16 -17.00
N SER A 655 13.93 -7.83 -17.31
CA SER A 655 15.29 -7.38 -16.95
C SER A 655 15.75 -6.17 -17.78
N ALA A 656 15.37 -6.06 -19.06
CA ALA A 656 15.65 -4.86 -19.86
C ALA A 656 14.88 -3.63 -19.34
N ILE A 657 13.61 -3.80 -18.96
CA ILE A 657 12.79 -2.74 -18.33
C ILE A 657 13.38 -2.33 -16.97
N ALA A 658 13.71 -3.32 -16.11
CA ALA A 658 14.38 -3.08 -14.83
C ALA A 658 15.69 -2.30 -14.99
N SER A 659 16.52 -2.70 -15.96
CA SER A 659 17.76 -2.00 -16.27
C SER A 659 17.50 -0.57 -16.73
N ALA A 660 16.56 -0.34 -17.64
CA ALA A 660 16.26 0.99 -18.18
C ALA A 660 15.81 1.97 -17.08
N LEU A 661 15.05 1.48 -16.09
CA LEU A 661 14.64 2.24 -14.91
C LEU A 661 15.82 2.51 -13.95
N SER A 662 16.68 1.52 -13.72
CA SER A 662 17.81 1.64 -12.78
C SER A 662 19.00 2.44 -13.33
N THR A 663 19.41 2.24 -14.58
CA THR A 663 20.60 2.92 -15.15
C THR A 663 20.37 4.39 -15.47
N SER A 664 19.12 4.84 -15.48
CA SER A 664 18.72 6.24 -15.76
C SER A 664 18.37 7.05 -14.51
N ALA A 665 18.34 6.42 -13.32
CA ALA A 665 17.97 7.06 -12.07
C ALA A 665 18.96 8.18 -11.64
N THR A 666 18.45 9.18 -10.92
CA THR A 666 19.26 10.29 -10.37
C THR A 666 19.62 10.04 -8.91
N LEU A 667 20.86 10.40 -8.54
CA LEU A 667 21.34 10.40 -7.15
C LEU A 667 21.17 11.76 -6.46
N TYR A 668 20.59 12.74 -7.18
CA TYR A 668 20.58 14.16 -6.80
C TYR A 668 19.18 14.73 -6.58
N ASP A 669 19.09 15.72 -5.68
CA ASP A 669 17.90 16.54 -5.44
C ASP A 669 17.74 17.67 -6.46
N LYS A 670 16.64 18.45 -6.35
CA LYS A 670 16.37 19.59 -7.23
C LYS A 670 17.40 20.74 -7.13
N ASN A 671 18.31 20.74 -6.16
CA ASN A 671 19.42 21.70 -6.05
C ASN A 671 20.74 21.14 -6.60
N GLY A 672 20.78 19.87 -7.03
CA GLY A 672 22.01 19.16 -7.37
C GLY A 672 22.80 18.65 -6.15
N GLY A 673 22.24 18.73 -4.95
CA GLY A 673 22.77 18.08 -3.75
C GLY A 673 22.48 16.56 -3.77
N PRO A 674 23.13 15.76 -2.91
CA PRO A 674 22.79 14.35 -2.77
C PRO A 674 21.36 14.19 -2.22
N ILE A 675 20.63 13.19 -2.68
CA ILE A 675 19.34 12.81 -2.09
C ILE A 675 19.54 12.52 -0.60
N MET A 676 18.74 13.15 0.26
CA MET A 676 18.82 12.99 1.71
C MET A 676 17.83 11.94 2.20
N ALA A 677 18.23 11.12 3.17
CA ALA A 677 17.40 10.10 3.79
C ALA A 677 17.09 10.44 5.25
N GLN A 678 15.80 10.37 5.62
CA GLN A 678 15.33 10.54 6.98
C GLN A 678 15.75 9.33 7.83
N ARG A 679 16.22 9.59 9.06
CA ARG A 679 16.86 8.59 9.95
C ARG A 679 16.11 8.32 11.26
N ALA A 680 15.07 9.08 11.59
CA ALA A 680 14.25 8.87 12.79
C ALA A 680 12.76 9.15 12.54
N TYR A 681 11.91 8.54 13.37
CA TYR A 681 10.46 8.84 13.42
C TYR A 681 10.16 10.18 14.11
N ALA A 682 10.92 10.52 15.16
CA ALA A 682 10.82 11.81 15.83
C ALA A 682 11.60 12.88 15.04
N LYS A 683 10.93 13.98 14.70
CA LYS A 683 11.49 15.13 13.95
C LYS A 683 12.28 14.70 12.69
N PRO A 684 11.65 14.01 11.73
CA PRO A 684 12.32 13.36 10.60
C PRO A 684 13.04 14.32 9.65
N ASP A 685 12.69 15.61 9.64
CA ASP A 685 13.40 16.65 8.88
C ASP A 685 14.59 17.30 9.60
N GLU A 686 14.73 17.11 10.92
CA GLU A 686 15.93 17.48 11.68
C GLU A 686 17.01 16.38 11.61
N ASN A 687 16.61 15.12 11.50
CA ASN A 687 17.51 13.96 11.51
C ASN A 687 17.63 13.29 10.13
N GLN A 688 18.51 13.85 9.30
CA GLN A 688 18.76 13.40 7.92
C GLN A 688 20.25 13.21 7.65
N SER A 689 20.61 12.25 6.79
CA SER A 689 21.94 12.12 6.21
C SER A 689 21.84 11.71 4.74
N PRO A 690 22.90 11.82 3.92
CA PRO A 690 22.86 11.37 2.53
C PRO A 690 22.35 9.94 2.40
N ALA A 691 21.56 9.69 1.35
CA ALA A 691 21.02 8.37 1.05
C ALA A 691 22.13 7.43 0.58
N THR A 692 22.11 6.21 1.09
CA THR A 692 22.97 5.09 0.67
C THR A 692 22.22 4.23 -0.37
N PRO A 693 22.90 3.31 -1.07
CA PRO A 693 22.23 2.37 -1.96
C PRO A 693 21.21 1.46 -1.24
N PHE A 694 21.34 1.25 0.08
CA PHE A 694 20.33 0.55 0.89
C PHE A 694 19.11 1.43 1.26
N ASP A 695 19.20 2.74 1.06
CA ASP A 695 18.08 3.68 1.22
C ASP A 695 17.35 3.91 -0.11
N MET A 696 18.07 3.94 -1.24
CA MET A 696 17.52 4.40 -2.52
C MET A 696 17.81 3.51 -3.75
N GLY A 697 18.51 2.39 -3.60
CA GLY A 697 18.90 1.54 -4.73
C GLY A 697 19.79 2.28 -5.73
N SER A 698 19.44 2.20 -7.02
CA SER A 698 20.09 2.97 -8.09
C SER A 698 19.85 4.49 -8.01
N GLY A 699 18.94 4.95 -7.15
CA GLY A 699 18.59 6.37 -7.00
C GLY A 699 17.09 6.61 -7.16
N PHE A 700 16.72 7.86 -7.39
CA PHE A 700 15.36 8.28 -7.68
C PHE A 700 15.04 8.18 -9.18
N VAL A 701 13.86 7.65 -9.53
CA VAL A 701 13.50 7.34 -10.91
C VAL A 701 13.43 8.57 -11.82
N ASN A 702 13.99 8.45 -13.04
CA ASN A 702 13.89 9.45 -14.10
C ASN A 702 13.09 8.89 -15.28
N ALA A 703 11.79 9.19 -15.32
CA ALA A 703 10.87 8.68 -16.33
C ALA A 703 11.34 8.96 -17.77
N THR A 704 11.83 10.17 -18.05
CA THR A 704 12.18 10.58 -19.41
C THR A 704 13.49 9.93 -19.87
N ALA A 705 14.48 9.80 -18.98
CA ALA A 705 15.72 9.09 -19.31
C ALA A 705 15.54 7.56 -19.40
N SER A 706 14.56 6.98 -18.68
CA SER A 706 14.27 5.54 -18.82
C SER A 706 13.69 5.13 -20.18
N LEU A 707 13.22 6.10 -20.99
CA LEU A 707 12.81 5.88 -22.38
C LEU A 707 13.96 5.97 -23.38
N ASP A 708 15.15 6.39 -22.97
CA ASP A 708 16.38 6.33 -23.78
C ASP A 708 17.59 5.97 -22.89
N PRO A 709 17.66 4.71 -22.40
CA PRO A 709 18.70 4.29 -21.46
C PRO A 709 20.07 4.07 -22.10
N GLY A 710 20.17 4.11 -23.44
CA GLY A 710 21.37 3.79 -24.22
C GLY A 710 21.78 2.31 -24.20
N LEU A 711 22.01 1.75 -23.01
CA LEU A 711 22.39 0.36 -22.77
C LEU A 711 21.51 -0.26 -21.67
N VAL A 712 21.20 -1.55 -21.82
CA VAL A 712 20.44 -2.34 -20.83
C VAL A 712 21.16 -3.64 -20.48
N PHE A 713 21.17 -3.98 -19.20
CA PHE A 713 21.70 -5.24 -18.67
C PHE A 713 20.61 -6.32 -18.65
N ASP A 714 20.35 -6.94 -19.81
CA ASP A 714 19.39 -8.04 -19.87
C ASP A 714 19.95 -9.35 -19.29
N ALA A 715 19.15 -10.01 -18.46
CA ALA A 715 19.41 -11.33 -17.87
C ALA A 715 18.59 -12.45 -18.51
N SER A 716 17.76 -12.13 -19.52
CA SER A 716 17.02 -13.13 -20.29
C SER A 716 17.95 -13.97 -21.18
N LYS A 717 17.55 -15.21 -21.49
CA LYS A 717 18.27 -16.04 -22.48
C LYS A 717 17.66 -15.86 -23.85
N SER A 718 18.52 -15.57 -24.84
CA SER A 718 18.26 -15.71 -26.26
C SER A 718 17.97 -17.16 -26.70
#